data_AF-A0A5J4WQJ1-F1
#
_entry.id   AF-A0A5J4WQJ1-F1
#
_cell.length_a   1.000
_cell.length_b   1.000
_cell.length_c   1.000
_cell.angle_alpha   90.00
_cell.angle_beta   90.00
_cell.angle_gamma   90.00
#
_symmetry.space_group_name_H-M   'P 1'
#
loop_
_entity.id
_entity.type
_entity.pdbx_description
1 polymer ?
#
loop_
_entity_poly.entity_id
_entity_poly.type
_entity_poly.pdbx_seq_one_letter_code
_entity_poly.pdbx_strand_id
1 'polypeptide(L)'
;MTDEGTRRPLHSDPIDGSNLSFSMSSGLSFAQLVLRLKTDGLPEDEQIAVLQQMIFFASRSDQDLRIAVESEGIESAISLFTKTPNKRIKQLCIGLIGMIGQLGVEDEQKEDWIDLCIPLSKLLFSSENELQRRGKNSLMNLIEQNENVVSGLLQIGFLDRSSDALNNIPSQSSSSSSSQTTITSSSSFVMNILTILDQMITIASEKISKSGKIMKTLDQLKKSGETAPIRRKADYLRNMIEKEGQMIGSNSESQQSKEKIISLEDRIRIQDELIRNKDERERILYQEKIDSDQQIETKENEIRQTEQRLASQEERIQALEQQSHEKDTRINTLSQEKVNIERLIQEQQEQINQNNNKIEILIREKTKSEQRATTAEGQIRTLTAQNTQKDQSINTLTKDKKQLEQKAPQADVRCKALEKQVHENEKIKTLNQEKTQKDLKIDALTEQQTQLEQKTVQFEGRIKTLEQDRKQLEDKSTKAEKDKNEILKKLNENSKRMNDHLKSMVNESDLEKLRMIPWIEMQKDLSKPIGIVCGQEGSIDLQRQIEICEYFIEMFKDVNKNDEYRKRCIKSGIAKALLNMFENWKVEDIKEQYSIAFFNLTFTNNNEIKQLIFTLDPFKGLLNLLNHSNNNIQLKGINSIFNIQLGGSKTTSDTEIHPYFDSIASICGIEKIYEFMNRKNTSKDCKDRSAIIIGLFHRARKIENVEMRTNVIKHLKSIVNDQNGWTQSCSRNALRYLAQNSNNKKEIEKDGFVIPK
;
A
#
# COMPACT_ATOMS: atom_id res chain seq x y z
N MET A 1 5.14 46.85 -39.44
CA MET A 1 6.11 46.06 -38.65
C MET A 1 5.36 45.61 -37.40
N THR A 2 5.42 44.33 -37.07
CA THR A 2 4.38 43.63 -36.30
C THR A 2 4.87 43.09 -34.96
N ASP A 3 3.89 42.67 -34.15
CA ASP A 3 3.97 41.69 -33.07
C ASP A 3 4.58 42.10 -31.71
N GLU A 4 3.67 42.58 -30.86
CA GLU A 4 3.30 41.89 -29.61
C GLU A 4 3.65 40.38 -29.64
N GLY A 5 4.19 39.73 -28.61
CA GLY A 5 3.72 39.73 -27.23
C GLY A 5 3.30 38.30 -26.82
N THR A 6 3.00 38.10 -25.54
CA THR A 6 2.37 36.86 -25.00
C THR A 6 3.21 35.56 -24.93
N ARG A 7 3.61 35.23 -23.69
CA ARG A 7 3.69 33.90 -23.04
C ARG A 7 3.78 32.63 -23.92
N ARG A 8 4.86 31.85 -23.73
CA ARG A 8 4.88 30.40 -24.06
C ARG A 8 3.86 29.64 -23.20
N PRO A 9 3.09 28.69 -23.76
CA PRO A 9 2.57 27.56 -23.00
C PRO A 9 3.67 26.50 -22.83
N LEU A 10 3.76 25.90 -21.65
CA LEU A 10 4.42 24.60 -21.43
C LEU A 10 3.32 23.62 -21.06
N HIS A 11 3.02 22.68 -21.96
CA HIS A 11 2.21 21.51 -21.65
C HIS A 11 3.05 20.28 -21.99
N SER A 12 3.52 19.62 -20.93
CA SER A 12 4.20 18.34 -20.99
C SER A 12 3.47 17.42 -20.02
N ASP A 13 2.44 16.74 -20.53
CA ASP A 13 1.75 15.67 -19.82
C ASP A 13 1.91 14.36 -20.61
N PRO A 14 1.82 13.19 -19.96
CA PRO A 14 2.37 11.95 -20.50
C PRO A 14 1.44 11.27 -21.50
N ILE A 15 2.02 10.42 -22.36
CA ILE A 15 1.24 9.45 -23.14
C ILE A 15 0.76 8.36 -22.17
N ASP A 16 -0.50 8.44 -21.78
CA ASP A 16 -1.23 7.33 -21.15
C ASP A 16 -1.34 6.16 -22.13
N GLY A 17 -1.41 4.93 -21.60
CA GLY A 17 -1.32 3.66 -22.33
C GLY A 17 -2.53 3.29 -23.18
N SER A 18 -3.23 4.28 -23.77
CA SER A 18 -4.40 4.04 -24.62
C SER A 18 -4.64 5.15 -25.65
N ASN A 19 -3.87 5.15 -26.75
CA ASN A 19 -4.32 5.48 -28.12
C ASN A 19 -3.10 5.57 -29.07
N LEU A 20 -2.85 4.50 -29.84
CA LEU A 20 -1.92 4.54 -30.98
C LEU A 20 -2.61 5.22 -32.18
N SER A 21 -2.82 6.53 -32.08
CA SER A 21 -3.34 7.35 -33.17
C SER A 21 -2.27 7.49 -34.26
N PHE A 22 -2.24 6.55 -35.20
CA PHE A 22 -1.45 6.65 -36.43
C PHE A 22 -1.85 7.91 -37.19
N SER A 23 -1.03 8.95 -37.07
CA SER A 23 -1.15 10.19 -37.85
C SER A 23 -0.74 9.92 -39.30
N MET A 24 -1.63 9.29 -40.08
CA MET A 24 -1.46 9.10 -41.51
C MET A 24 -1.60 10.43 -42.26
N SER A 25 -0.55 11.24 -42.21
CA SER A 25 -0.34 12.37 -43.09
C SER A 25 0.70 12.00 -44.16
N SER A 26 0.39 12.29 -45.41
CA SER A 26 1.07 11.81 -46.64
C SER A 26 1.07 10.29 -46.86
N GLY A 27 0.37 9.84 -47.90
CA GLY A 27 0.44 8.47 -48.40
C GLY A 27 1.69 8.26 -49.25
N LEU A 28 2.87 8.24 -48.61
CA LEU A 28 4.15 8.01 -49.28
C LEU A 28 4.28 6.54 -49.71
N SER A 29 4.79 6.31 -50.91
CA SER A 29 5.17 4.96 -51.35
C SER A 29 6.46 4.51 -50.64
N PHE A 30 6.69 3.20 -50.54
CA PHE A 30 7.91 2.66 -49.94
C PHE A 30 9.19 3.24 -50.59
N ALA A 31 9.18 3.44 -51.92
CA ALA A 31 10.29 4.09 -52.63
C ALA A 31 10.54 5.55 -52.18
N GLN A 32 9.50 6.30 -51.80
CA GLN A 32 9.64 7.64 -51.24
C GLN A 32 10.17 7.61 -49.79
N LEU A 33 9.80 6.58 -49.00
CA LEU A 33 10.38 6.35 -47.67
C LEU A 33 11.87 5.99 -47.77
N VAL A 34 12.27 5.14 -48.71
CA VAL A 34 13.68 4.83 -49.03
C VAL A 34 14.45 6.11 -49.38
N LEU A 35 13.91 6.98 -50.25
CA LEU A 35 14.55 8.24 -50.61
C LEU A 35 14.69 9.20 -49.41
N ARG A 36 13.68 9.27 -48.52
CA ARG A 36 13.77 10.07 -47.29
C ARG A 36 14.85 9.53 -46.34
N LEU A 37 14.92 8.21 -46.15
CA LEU A 37 15.93 7.56 -45.30
C LEU A 37 17.37 7.77 -45.80
N LYS A 38 17.56 7.97 -47.12
CA LYS A 38 18.84 8.32 -47.75
C LYS A 38 19.23 9.81 -47.64
N THR A 39 18.43 10.66 -47.00
CA THR A 39 18.73 12.09 -46.88
C THR A 39 19.78 12.32 -45.78
N ASP A 40 20.97 12.80 -46.16
CA ASP A 40 22.03 13.11 -45.20
C ASP A 40 21.58 14.16 -44.17
N GLY A 41 21.86 13.90 -42.89
CA GLY A 41 21.53 14.80 -41.77
C GLY A 41 20.09 14.70 -41.24
N LEU A 42 19.28 13.73 -41.67
CA LEU A 42 17.94 13.48 -41.12
C LEU A 42 17.98 13.24 -39.59
N PRO A 43 17.14 13.90 -38.76
CA PRO A 43 17.14 13.70 -37.30
C PRO A 43 16.82 12.26 -36.86
N GLU A 44 17.34 11.81 -35.72
CA GLU A 44 17.14 10.44 -35.22
C GLU A 44 15.65 10.07 -35.02
N ASP A 45 14.82 11.01 -34.52
CA ASP A 45 13.37 10.79 -34.37
C ASP A 45 12.66 10.61 -35.72
N GLU A 46 13.13 11.31 -36.77
CA GLU A 46 12.62 11.12 -38.14
C GLU A 46 13.13 9.82 -38.76
N GLN A 47 14.37 9.41 -38.50
CA GLN A 47 14.88 8.10 -38.92
C GLN A 47 14.05 6.96 -38.30
N ILE A 48 13.74 7.06 -37.00
CA ILE A 48 12.84 6.14 -36.29
C ILE A 48 11.46 6.12 -36.95
N ALA A 49 10.86 7.29 -37.18
CA ALA A 49 9.52 7.39 -37.77
C ALA A 49 9.45 6.85 -39.21
N VAL A 50 10.50 7.04 -40.03
CA VAL A 50 10.58 6.51 -41.40
C VAL A 50 10.77 4.99 -41.37
N LEU A 51 11.66 4.46 -40.53
CA LEU A 51 11.85 3.01 -40.38
C LEU A 51 10.56 2.32 -39.90
N GLN A 52 9.86 2.90 -38.91
CA GLN A 52 8.58 2.38 -38.44
C GLN A 52 7.50 2.39 -39.54
N GLN A 53 7.47 3.40 -40.42
CA GLN A 53 6.57 3.43 -41.57
C GLN A 53 6.95 2.39 -42.64
N MET A 54 8.24 2.15 -42.89
CA MET A 54 8.71 1.11 -43.82
C MET A 54 8.39 -0.30 -43.30
N ILE A 55 8.58 -0.54 -41.99
CA ILE A 55 8.16 -1.75 -41.29
C ILE A 55 6.65 -1.95 -41.45
N PHE A 56 5.85 -0.95 -41.06
CA PHE A 56 4.40 -1.02 -41.19
C PHE A 56 3.97 -1.30 -42.65
N PHE A 57 4.57 -0.62 -43.63
CA PHE A 57 4.30 -0.86 -45.06
C PHE A 57 4.56 -2.31 -45.46
N ALA A 58 5.76 -2.84 -45.20
CA ALA A 58 6.14 -4.22 -45.55
C ALA A 58 5.29 -5.29 -44.83
N SER A 59 4.64 -4.95 -43.72
CA SER A 59 3.76 -5.86 -42.97
C SER A 59 2.30 -5.93 -43.46
N ARG A 60 1.86 -5.06 -44.38
CA ARG A 60 0.44 -4.89 -44.73
C ARG A 60 -0.14 -5.96 -45.66
N SER A 61 0.64 -6.44 -46.63
CA SER A 61 0.22 -7.48 -47.57
C SER A 61 1.43 -8.08 -48.30
N ASP A 62 1.27 -9.28 -48.89
CA ASP A 62 2.30 -9.88 -49.74
C ASP A 62 2.67 -8.98 -50.94
N GLN A 63 1.74 -8.14 -51.41
CA GLN A 63 1.99 -7.19 -52.49
C GLN A 63 2.82 -6.00 -52.02
N ASP A 64 2.53 -5.45 -50.84
CA ASP A 64 3.33 -4.39 -50.21
C ASP A 64 4.73 -4.90 -49.82
N LEU A 65 4.85 -6.18 -49.41
CA LEU A 65 6.11 -6.85 -49.17
C LEU A 65 6.92 -7.05 -50.46
N ARG A 66 6.29 -7.43 -51.58
CA ARG A 66 6.96 -7.49 -52.89
C ARG A 66 7.48 -6.11 -53.32
N ILE A 67 6.71 -5.05 -53.09
CA ILE A 67 7.16 -3.66 -53.32
C ILE A 67 8.36 -3.30 -52.40
N ALA A 68 8.38 -3.76 -51.15
CA ALA A 68 9.50 -3.58 -50.22
C ALA A 68 10.76 -4.40 -50.60
N VAL A 69 10.59 -5.53 -51.29
CA VAL A 69 11.67 -6.38 -51.86
C VAL A 69 12.27 -5.75 -53.13
N GLU A 70 11.43 -5.22 -54.01
CA GLU A 70 11.84 -4.62 -55.28
C GLU A 70 12.63 -3.31 -55.07
N SER A 71 12.34 -2.59 -53.99
CA SER A 71 12.99 -1.32 -53.64
C SER A 71 14.21 -1.49 -52.73
N GLU A 72 15.09 -0.48 -52.72
CA GLU A 72 16.42 -0.53 -52.06
C GLU A 72 16.35 -0.34 -50.52
N GLY A 73 15.32 -0.88 -49.87
CA GLY A 73 15.11 -0.78 -48.44
C GLY A 73 16.17 -1.50 -47.61
N ILE A 74 16.61 -2.67 -48.07
CA ILE A 74 17.63 -3.49 -47.38
C ILE A 74 18.98 -2.75 -47.40
N GLU A 75 19.44 -2.32 -48.56
CA GLU A 75 20.73 -1.62 -48.70
C GLU A 75 20.74 -0.28 -47.95
N SER A 76 19.60 0.41 -47.90
CA SER A 76 19.45 1.67 -47.14
C SER A 76 19.47 1.43 -45.62
N ALA A 77 18.78 0.38 -45.15
CA ALA A 77 18.79 0.00 -43.74
C ALA A 77 20.18 -0.46 -43.27
N ILE A 78 20.93 -1.20 -44.10
CA ILE A 78 22.34 -1.57 -43.81
C ILE A 78 23.23 -0.32 -43.75
N SER A 79 23.13 0.57 -44.75
CA SER A 79 23.90 1.83 -44.80
C SER A 79 23.63 2.76 -43.62
N LEU A 80 22.46 2.66 -43.00
CA LEU A 80 22.13 3.37 -41.76
C LEU A 80 22.65 2.63 -40.52
N PHE A 81 22.45 1.31 -40.45
CA PHE A 81 22.89 0.46 -39.33
C PHE A 81 24.40 0.58 -39.05
N THR A 82 25.23 0.60 -40.10
CA THR A 82 26.70 0.69 -39.96
C THR A 82 27.18 2.08 -39.55
N LYS A 83 26.37 3.12 -39.72
CA LYS A 83 26.71 4.52 -39.38
C LYS A 83 26.16 4.98 -38.02
N THR A 84 25.04 4.42 -37.56
CA THR A 84 24.34 4.92 -36.36
C THR A 84 24.84 4.27 -35.06
N PRO A 85 25.10 5.04 -33.99
CA PRO A 85 25.32 4.48 -32.65
C PRO A 85 24.01 4.16 -31.91
N ASN A 86 22.84 4.62 -32.42
CA ASN A 86 21.56 4.50 -31.72
C ASN A 86 21.01 3.06 -31.79
N LYS A 87 20.94 2.40 -30.62
CA LYS A 87 20.44 1.01 -30.48
C LYS A 87 19.02 0.81 -31.02
N ARG A 88 18.11 1.77 -30.85
CA ARG A 88 16.72 1.66 -31.32
C ARG A 88 16.65 1.73 -32.85
N ILE A 89 17.49 2.56 -33.47
CA ILE A 89 17.60 2.63 -34.93
C ILE A 89 18.20 1.32 -35.47
N LYS A 90 19.23 0.77 -34.82
CA LYS A 90 19.76 -0.57 -35.12
C LYS A 90 18.70 -1.67 -35.04
N GLN A 91 17.93 -1.73 -33.95
CA GLN A 91 16.81 -2.68 -33.79
C GLN A 91 15.78 -2.55 -34.92
N LEU A 92 15.39 -1.33 -35.30
CA LEU A 92 14.45 -1.09 -36.40
C LEU A 92 15.03 -1.46 -37.77
N CYS A 93 16.33 -1.24 -38.01
CA CYS A 93 17.01 -1.73 -39.21
C CYS A 93 17.04 -3.27 -39.27
N ILE A 94 17.38 -3.95 -38.16
CA ILE A 94 17.31 -5.43 -38.06
C ILE A 94 15.89 -5.91 -38.33
N GLY A 95 14.87 -5.30 -37.70
CA GLY A 95 13.46 -5.68 -37.89
C GLY A 95 12.98 -5.50 -39.33
N LEU A 96 13.34 -4.40 -40.00
CA LEU A 96 12.99 -4.16 -41.40
C LEU A 96 13.65 -5.19 -42.33
N ILE A 97 14.95 -5.46 -42.16
CA ILE A 97 15.69 -6.46 -42.94
C ILE A 97 15.17 -7.87 -42.65
N GLY A 98 14.86 -8.18 -41.38
CA GLY A 98 14.30 -9.43 -40.91
C GLY A 98 12.92 -9.72 -41.49
N MET A 99 12.04 -8.73 -41.60
CA MET A 99 10.74 -8.90 -42.27
C MET A 99 10.87 -9.07 -43.79
N ILE A 100 11.73 -8.29 -44.46
CA ILE A 100 11.95 -8.44 -45.92
C ILE A 100 12.63 -9.80 -46.24
N GLY A 101 13.45 -10.34 -45.32
CA GLY A 101 13.98 -11.72 -45.37
C GLY A 101 13.10 -12.79 -44.70
N GLN A 102 11.94 -12.41 -44.17
CA GLN A 102 11.03 -13.21 -43.35
C GLN A 102 11.69 -14.17 -42.33
N LEU A 103 12.45 -13.63 -41.38
CA LEU A 103 12.73 -14.27 -40.09
C LEU A 103 12.59 -13.23 -38.97
N GLY A 104 11.94 -13.62 -37.88
CA GLY A 104 11.81 -12.82 -36.67
C GLY A 104 12.22 -13.64 -35.45
N VAL A 105 13.22 -13.15 -34.72
CA VAL A 105 13.56 -13.52 -33.34
C VAL A 105 13.98 -12.23 -32.66
N GLU A 106 13.35 -11.90 -31.54
CA GLU A 106 13.83 -10.87 -30.62
C GLU A 106 14.61 -11.58 -29.51
N ASP A 107 15.88 -11.22 -29.30
CA ASP A 107 16.65 -11.65 -28.13
C ASP A 107 17.67 -10.55 -27.78
N GLU A 108 17.42 -9.79 -26.71
CA GLU A 108 17.86 -8.39 -26.63
C GLU A 108 19.31 -8.17 -26.12
N GLN A 109 20.15 -9.21 -26.06
CA GLN A 109 21.43 -9.18 -25.30
C GLN A 109 22.66 -9.83 -25.99
N LYS A 110 22.81 -9.74 -27.31
CA LYS A 110 24.08 -10.04 -28.02
C LYS A 110 24.43 -8.99 -29.09
N GLU A 111 25.70 -9.00 -29.52
CA GLU A 111 26.27 -7.95 -30.37
C GLU A 111 25.92 -8.10 -31.87
N ASP A 112 24.86 -7.38 -32.25
CA ASP A 112 24.66 -6.62 -33.50
C ASP A 112 24.73 -7.32 -34.88
N TRP A 113 25.67 -8.23 -35.15
CA TRP A 113 25.98 -8.68 -36.52
C TRP A 113 25.38 -10.04 -36.89
N ILE A 114 25.25 -10.96 -35.92
CA ILE A 114 24.73 -12.31 -36.17
C ILE A 114 23.28 -12.26 -36.67
N ASP A 115 22.47 -11.38 -36.09
CA ASP A 115 21.05 -11.24 -36.38
C ASP A 115 20.77 -10.52 -37.72
N LEU A 116 21.77 -9.83 -38.29
CA LEU A 116 21.77 -9.40 -39.69
C LEU A 116 22.23 -10.53 -40.62
N CYS A 117 23.22 -11.33 -40.22
CA CYS A 117 23.73 -12.43 -41.03
C CYS A 117 22.67 -13.51 -41.30
N ILE A 118 21.75 -13.76 -40.35
CA ILE A 118 20.69 -14.77 -40.46
C ILE A 118 19.69 -14.49 -41.62
N PRO A 119 18.95 -13.36 -41.66
CA PRO A 119 18.00 -13.06 -42.73
C PRO A 119 18.70 -12.81 -44.08
N LEU A 120 19.88 -12.19 -44.08
CA LEU A 120 20.62 -11.95 -45.32
C LEU A 120 21.16 -13.25 -45.94
N SER A 121 21.57 -14.23 -45.11
CA SER A 121 21.88 -15.59 -45.60
C SER A 121 20.64 -16.31 -46.13
N LYS A 122 19.49 -16.16 -45.46
CA LYS A 122 18.22 -16.74 -45.94
C LYS A 122 17.81 -16.16 -47.30
N LEU A 123 18.01 -14.86 -47.52
CA LEU A 123 17.82 -14.21 -48.81
C LEU A 123 18.78 -14.78 -49.88
N LEU A 124 20.08 -14.91 -49.59
CA LEU A 124 21.06 -15.49 -50.51
C LEU A 124 20.70 -16.92 -50.96
N PHE A 125 20.13 -17.73 -50.07
CA PHE A 125 19.70 -19.11 -50.38
C PHE A 125 18.25 -19.20 -50.89
N SER A 126 17.59 -18.07 -51.20
CA SER A 126 16.24 -18.04 -51.78
C SER A 126 16.20 -18.58 -53.21
N SER A 127 15.06 -19.15 -53.60
CA SER A 127 14.77 -19.61 -54.96
C SER A 127 14.29 -18.50 -55.91
N GLU A 128 13.92 -17.31 -55.41
CA GLU A 128 13.66 -16.14 -56.27
C GLU A 128 14.98 -15.39 -56.55
N ASN A 129 15.32 -15.23 -57.84
CA ASN A 129 16.60 -14.66 -58.30
C ASN A 129 16.90 -13.27 -57.72
N GLU A 130 15.90 -12.39 -57.59
CA GLU A 130 16.10 -11.03 -57.08
C GLU A 130 16.26 -10.99 -55.55
N LEU A 131 15.54 -11.85 -54.78
CA LEU A 131 15.80 -12.02 -53.34
C LEU A 131 17.23 -12.48 -53.09
N GLN A 132 17.71 -13.45 -53.87
CA GLN A 132 19.11 -13.87 -53.81
C GLN A 132 20.08 -12.75 -54.16
N ARG A 133 19.81 -12.00 -55.23
CA ARG A 133 20.67 -10.89 -55.67
C ARG A 133 20.77 -9.78 -54.64
N ARG A 134 19.63 -9.40 -54.02
CA ARG A 134 19.56 -8.48 -52.88
C ARG A 134 20.35 -9.02 -51.68
N GLY A 135 20.14 -10.28 -51.29
CA GLY A 135 20.86 -10.94 -50.19
C GLY A 135 22.37 -10.97 -50.43
N LYS A 136 22.81 -11.31 -51.65
CA LYS A 136 24.22 -11.26 -52.07
C LYS A 136 24.81 -9.85 -51.94
N ASN A 137 24.21 -8.85 -52.60
CA ASN A 137 24.73 -7.48 -52.59
C ASN A 137 24.79 -6.92 -51.16
N SER A 138 23.79 -7.25 -50.35
CA SER A 138 23.71 -6.87 -48.93
C SER A 138 24.83 -7.50 -48.10
N LEU A 139 25.06 -8.81 -48.22
CA LEU A 139 26.17 -9.49 -47.54
C LEU A 139 27.54 -8.98 -48.00
N MET A 140 27.71 -8.75 -49.31
CA MET A 140 28.96 -8.22 -49.89
C MET A 140 29.32 -6.87 -49.24
N ASN A 141 28.38 -5.93 -49.25
CA ASN A 141 28.51 -4.60 -48.65
C ASN A 141 28.68 -4.65 -47.12
N LEU A 142 28.06 -5.62 -46.45
CA LEU A 142 28.18 -5.81 -45.00
C LEU A 142 29.59 -6.32 -44.61
N ILE A 143 30.13 -7.30 -45.35
CA ILE A 143 31.48 -7.84 -45.15
C ILE A 143 32.55 -6.79 -45.50
N GLU A 144 32.34 -5.98 -46.54
CA GLU A 144 33.22 -4.86 -46.91
C GLU A 144 33.26 -3.74 -45.87
N GLN A 145 32.20 -3.57 -45.07
CA GLN A 145 32.13 -2.52 -44.04
C GLN A 145 32.53 -2.99 -42.63
N ASN A 146 32.60 -4.28 -42.33
CA ASN A 146 33.02 -4.77 -41.01
C ASN A 146 33.55 -6.22 -41.01
N GLU A 147 34.80 -6.43 -40.61
CA GLU A 147 35.44 -7.76 -40.55
C GLU A 147 34.71 -8.76 -39.62
N ASN A 148 34.10 -8.30 -38.53
CA ASN A 148 33.43 -9.18 -37.54
C ASN A 148 32.23 -9.94 -38.13
N VAL A 149 31.69 -9.46 -39.25
CA VAL A 149 30.63 -10.13 -40.03
C VAL A 149 31.06 -11.51 -40.51
N VAL A 150 32.35 -11.69 -40.82
CA VAL A 150 32.89 -13.00 -41.22
C VAL A 150 32.79 -14.00 -40.05
N SER A 151 33.13 -13.58 -38.83
CA SER A 151 32.97 -14.42 -37.63
C SER A 151 31.50 -14.79 -37.39
N GLY A 152 30.59 -13.82 -37.53
CA GLY A 152 29.13 -14.07 -37.45
C GLY A 152 28.63 -15.09 -38.48
N LEU A 153 29.07 -14.97 -39.74
CA LEU A 153 28.75 -15.93 -40.81
C LEU A 153 29.32 -17.34 -40.53
N LEU A 154 30.54 -17.43 -39.99
CA LEU A 154 31.13 -18.70 -39.57
C LEU A 154 30.34 -19.33 -38.41
N GLN A 155 29.96 -18.54 -37.39
CA GLN A 155 29.19 -19.00 -36.23
C GLN A 155 27.80 -19.54 -36.59
N ILE A 156 27.10 -18.96 -37.57
CA ILE A 156 25.82 -19.51 -38.05
C ILE A 156 25.98 -20.74 -38.96
N GLY A 157 27.21 -21.17 -39.24
CA GLY A 157 27.51 -22.35 -40.08
C GLY A 157 27.36 -22.10 -41.58
N PHE A 158 27.61 -20.88 -42.06
CA PHE A 158 27.39 -20.47 -43.45
C PHE A 158 28.08 -21.38 -44.49
N LEU A 159 29.28 -21.91 -44.19
CA LEU A 159 30.02 -22.81 -45.09
C LEU A 159 29.27 -24.13 -45.35
N ASP A 160 28.69 -24.70 -44.29
CA ASP A 160 27.94 -25.95 -44.35
C ASP A 160 26.57 -25.73 -45.01
N ARG A 161 25.86 -24.65 -44.66
CA ARG A 161 24.63 -24.24 -45.35
C ARG A 161 24.87 -23.99 -46.84
N SER A 162 25.99 -23.37 -47.20
CA SER A 162 26.39 -23.17 -48.60
C SER A 162 26.62 -24.49 -49.32
N SER A 163 27.29 -25.45 -48.67
CA SER A 163 27.50 -26.79 -49.23
C SER A 163 26.16 -27.50 -49.46
N ASP A 164 25.29 -27.51 -48.45
CA ASP A 164 23.99 -28.18 -48.51
C ASP A 164 23.07 -27.52 -49.57
N ALA A 165 23.08 -26.18 -49.69
CA ALA A 165 22.33 -25.45 -50.74
C ALA A 165 22.86 -25.72 -52.16
N LEU A 166 24.19 -25.79 -52.34
CA LEU A 166 24.82 -26.10 -53.64
C LEU A 166 24.63 -27.57 -54.05
N ASN A 167 24.52 -28.49 -53.08
CA ASN A 167 24.25 -29.92 -53.34
C ASN A 167 22.78 -30.19 -53.70
N ASN A 168 21.84 -29.41 -53.17
CA ASN A 168 20.39 -29.59 -53.34
C ASN A 168 19.79 -28.94 -54.62
N ILE A 169 20.63 -28.49 -55.56
CA ILE A 169 20.16 -27.88 -56.80
C ILE A 169 19.46 -28.95 -57.67
N PRO A 170 18.19 -28.75 -58.10
CA PRO A 170 17.47 -29.75 -58.88
C PRO A 170 18.14 -30.04 -60.23
N SER A 171 18.71 -31.24 -60.35
CA SER A 171 19.30 -31.71 -61.60
C SER A 171 18.20 -31.97 -62.63
N GLN A 172 18.02 -31.08 -63.60
CA GLN A 172 16.98 -31.22 -64.65
C GLN A 172 17.31 -32.34 -65.64
N SER A 173 16.97 -33.58 -65.27
CA SER A 173 17.03 -34.74 -66.17
C SER A 173 15.85 -34.77 -67.15
N SER A 174 15.99 -34.01 -68.24
CA SER A 174 15.44 -34.28 -69.58
C SER A 174 13.94 -34.61 -69.74
N SER A 175 13.16 -33.63 -70.21
CA SER A 175 12.08 -33.89 -71.19
C SER A 175 11.88 -32.70 -72.13
N SER A 176 11.57 -33.03 -73.38
CA SER A 176 11.64 -32.21 -74.60
C SER A 176 10.74 -30.96 -74.72
N SER A 177 11.27 -29.97 -75.48
CA SER A 177 10.60 -29.05 -76.42
C SER A 177 10.19 -27.63 -76.01
N SER A 178 10.27 -26.72 -77.00
CA SER A 178 9.94 -25.28 -77.04
C SER A 178 10.71 -24.29 -76.14
N SER A 179 11.50 -23.44 -76.81
CA SER A 179 11.66 -21.99 -76.58
C SER A 179 12.13 -21.43 -75.22
N GLN A 180 13.44 -21.24 -75.11
CA GLN A 180 14.12 -20.05 -74.55
C GLN A 180 13.53 -19.35 -73.29
N THR A 181 14.13 -19.60 -72.11
CA THR A 181 14.62 -18.56 -71.16
C THR A 181 15.25 -19.12 -69.88
N THR A 182 14.97 -20.37 -69.50
CA THR A 182 15.20 -20.93 -68.15
C THR A 182 16.64 -21.32 -67.77
N ILE A 183 17.62 -21.23 -68.67
CA ILE A 183 18.98 -21.78 -68.49
C ILE A 183 19.86 -20.97 -67.50
N THR A 184 19.42 -19.78 -67.09
CA THR A 184 20.27 -18.82 -66.34
C THR A 184 20.19 -18.90 -64.82
N SER A 185 19.15 -19.50 -64.23
CA SER A 185 18.90 -19.42 -62.77
C SER A 185 19.79 -20.35 -61.93
N SER A 186 20.06 -21.58 -62.37
CA SER A 186 20.97 -22.49 -61.65
C SER A 186 22.41 -21.95 -61.63
N SER A 187 22.93 -21.53 -62.78
CA SER A 187 24.29 -20.99 -62.88
C SER A 187 24.45 -19.63 -62.18
N SER A 188 23.41 -18.79 -62.09
CA SER A 188 23.49 -17.56 -61.29
C SER A 188 23.50 -17.88 -59.79
N PHE A 189 22.63 -18.82 -59.34
CA PHE A 189 22.55 -19.29 -57.97
C PHE A 189 23.89 -19.82 -57.44
N VAL A 190 24.53 -20.73 -58.19
CA VAL A 190 25.86 -21.25 -57.84
C VAL A 190 26.89 -20.12 -57.76
N MET A 191 26.95 -19.26 -58.79
CA MET A 191 27.96 -18.20 -58.86
C MET A 191 27.78 -17.15 -57.75
N ASN A 192 26.55 -16.88 -57.31
CA ASN A 192 26.26 -15.94 -56.24
C ASN A 192 26.79 -16.43 -54.88
N ILE A 193 26.56 -17.71 -54.54
CA ILE A 193 27.12 -18.33 -53.33
C ILE A 193 28.65 -18.37 -53.39
N LEU A 194 29.24 -18.78 -54.52
CA LEU A 194 30.69 -18.79 -54.71
C LEU A 194 31.32 -17.38 -54.66
N THR A 195 30.57 -16.31 -54.93
CA THR A 195 31.06 -14.92 -54.78
C THR A 195 31.18 -14.53 -53.30
N ILE A 196 30.21 -14.88 -52.46
CA ILE A 196 30.26 -14.54 -51.03
C ILE A 196 31.36 -15.34 -50.31
N LEU A 197 31.52 -16.63 -50.64
CA LEU A 197 32.62 -17.44 -50.11
C LEU A 197 34.00 -16.86 -50.48
N ASP A 198 34.16 -16.32 -51.68
CA ASP A 198 35.37 -15.65 -52.15
C ASP A 198 35.68 -14.37 -51.38
N GLN A 199 34.67 -13.52 -51.14
CA GLN A 199 34.84 -12.30 -50.37
C GLN A 199 35.14 -12.60 -48.89
N MET A 200 34.47 -13.59 -48.30
CA MET A 200 34.80 -14.07 -46.95
C MET A 200 36.25 -14.51 -46.84
N ILE A 201 36.76 -15.35 -47.76
CA ILE A 201 38.15 -15.80 -47.76
C ILE A 201 39.14 -14.64 -48.01
N THR A 202 38.74 -13.62 -48.78
CA THR A 202 39.60 -12.47 -49.10
C THR A 202 39.71 -11.46 -47.95
N ILE A 203 38.69 -11.37 -47.08
CA ILE A 203 38.62 -10.41 -45.95
C ILE A 203 38.87 -11.08 -44.58
N ALA A 204 38.80 -12.41 -44.47
CA ALA A 204 38.96 -13.13 -43.21
C ALA A 204 40.34 -12.90 -42.54
N SER A 205 40.33 -12.17 -41.42
CA SER A 205 41.43 -12.14 -40.45
C SER A 205 41.41 -13.37 -39.50
N GLU A 206 40.26 -14.05 -39.38
CA GLU A 206 40.12 -15.34 -38.67
C GLU A 206 40.41 -16.55 -39.59
N LYS A 207 41.15 -17.55 -39.09
CA LYS A 207 41.51 -18.75 -39.87
C LYS A 207 40.29 -19.60 -40.20
N ILE A 208 39.92 -19.69 -41.48
CA ILE A 208 38.77 -20.48 -41.93
C ILE A 208 39.05 -21.98 -41.72
N SER A 209 38.25 -22.59 -40.85
CA SER A 209 38.36 -24.03 -40.55
C SER A 209 37.91 -24.89 -41.73
N LYS A 210 38.64 -25.98 -42.00
CA LYS A 210 38.39 -26.91 -43.10
C LYS A 210 37.07 -27.68 -42.95
N SER A 211 35.94 -27.10 -43.37
CA SER A 211 34.69 -27.88 -43.51
C SER A 211 34.87 -28.97 -44.57
N GLY A 212 34.78 -30.23 -44.12
CA GLY A 212 34.86 -31.41 -44.99
C GLY A 212 33.64 -31.59 -45.90
N LYS A 213 32.58 -30.79 -45.73
CA LYS A 213 31.44 -30.74 -46.66
C LYS A 213 31.75 -29.81 -47.83
N ILE A 214 32.02 -28.53 -47.58
CA ILE A 214 32.20 -27.52 -48.65
C ILE A 214 33.36 -27.90 -49.59
N MET A 215 34.45 -28.49 -49.05
CA MET A 215 35.55 -29.00 -49.88
C MET A 215 35.11 -30.09 -50.86
N LYS A 216 34.18 -30.99 -50.48
CA LYS A 216 33.64 -32.02 -51.39
C LYS A 216 32.71 -31.42 -52.44
N THR A 217 31.88 -30.45 -52.06
CA THR A 217 31.00 -29.72 -52.99
C THR A 217 31.82 -28.90 -54.00
N LEU A 218 32.88 -28.21 -53.57
CA LEU A 218 33.80 -27.49 -54.46
C LEU A 218 34.51 -28.47 -55.43
N ASP A 219 34.89 -29.66 -54.96
CA ASP A 219 35.48 -30.72 -55.80
C ASP A 219 34.52 -31.32 -56.83
N GLN A 220 33.22 -31.36 -56.52
CA GLN A 220 32.17 -31.72 -57.47
C GLN A 220 31.97 -30.57 -58.47
N LEU A 221 31.75 -29.34 -58.00
CA LEU A 221 31.57 -28.15 -58.85
C LEU A 221 32.76 -27.86 -59.77
N LYS A 222 34.00 -28.16 -59.35
CA LYS A 222 35.21 -28.13 -60.21
C LYS A 222 35.13 -29.09 -61.40
N LYS A 223 34.49 -30.26 -61.23
CA LYS A 223 34.40 -31.33 -62.23
C LYS A 223 33.14 -31.20 -63.10
N SER A 224 31.97 -30.99 -62.49
CA SER A 224 30.66 -31.02 -63.13
C SER A 224 29.91 -29.69 -63.16
N GLY A 225 30.51 -28.58 -62.70
CA GLY A 225 29.89 -27.26 -62.71
C GLY A 225 29.51 -26.79 -64.12
N GLU A 226 28.27 -26.34 -64.27
CA GLU A 226 27.59 -26.05 -65.54
C GLU A 226 28.41 -25.14 -66.46
N THR A 227 29.05 -24.10 -65.90
CA THR A 227 29.82 -23.11 -66.68
C THR A 227 31.31 -23.11 -66.33
N ALA A 228 32.14 -22.68 -67.29
CA ALA A 228 33.58 -22.60 -67.09
C ALA A 228 34.01 -21.58 -65.99
N PRO A 229 33.33 -20.42 -65.81
CA PRO A 229 33.60 -19.54 -64.67
C PRO A 229 33.35 -20.21 -63.31
N ILE A 230 32.23 -20.94 -63.15
CA ILE A 230 31.94 -21.70 -61.91
C ILE A 230 33.06 -22.70 -61.62
N ARG A 231 33.46 -23.52 -62.61
CA ARG A 231 34.53 -24.51 -62.45
C ARG A 231 35.86 -23.89 -62.01
N ARG A 232 36.24 -22.74 -62.61
CA ARG A 232 37.45 -21.99 -62.22
C ARG A 232 37.34 -21.39 -60.82
N LYS A 233 36.20 -20.82 -60.46
CA LYS A 233 35.98 -20.18 -59.14
C LYS A 233 35.97 -21.22 -58.02
N ALA A 234 35.31 -22.36 -58.23
CA ALA A 234 35.32 -23.47 -57.28
C ALA A 234 36.73 -24.04 -57.05
N ASP A 235 37.55 -24.17 -58.11
CA ASP A 235 38.94 -24.60 -57.99
C ASP A 235 39.79 -23.58 -57.21
N TYR A 236 39.68 -22.29 -57.52
CA TYR A 236 40.37 -21.22 -56.79
C TYR A 236 40.09 -21.27 -55.28
N LEU A 237 38.81 -21.32 -54.90
CA LEU A 237 38.35 -21.35 -53.51
C LEU A 237 38.86 -22.59 -52.76
N ARG A 238 38.78 -23.78 -53.41
CA ARG A 238 39.30 -25.03 -52.86
C ARG A 238 40.80 -24.90 -52.54
N ASN A 239 41.60 -24.39 -53.47
CA ASN A 239 43.05 -24.25 -53.27
C ASN A 239 43.43 -23.19 -52.22
N MET A 240 42.59 -22.18 -51.98
CA MET A 240 42.78 -21.21 -50.89
C MET A 240 42.53 -21.83 -49.51
N ILE A 241 41.35 -22.42 -49.30
CA ILE A 241 40.98 -23.09 -48.04
C ILE A 241 41.97 -24.24 -47.71
N GLU A 242 42.46 -24.94 -48.73
CA GLU A 242 43.43 -26.02 -48.57
C GLU A 242 44.80 -25.54 -48.04
N LYS A 243 45.26 -24.35 -48.49
CA LYS A 243 46.51 -23.71 -48.05
C LYS A 243 46.44 -23.15 -46.63
N GLU A 244 45.41 -22.39 -46.30
CA GLU A 244 45.32 -21.72 -44.98
C GLU A 244 45.36 -22.76 -43.83
N GLY A 245 44.53 -23.80 -43.95
CA GLY A 245 44.49 -24.89 -42.98
C GLY A 245 45.64 -25.91 -43.10
N GLN A 246 46.76 -25.58 -43.76
CA GLN A 246 48.02 -26.37 -43.67
C GLN A 246 49.04 -25.77 -42.69
N MET A 247 48.87 -24.52 -42.25
CA MET A 247 49.89 -23.78 -41.48
C MET A 247 49.96 -24.12 -39.97
N ILE A 248 49.30 -25.19 -39.51
CA ILE A 248 49.47 -25.70 -38.14
C ILE A 248 49.52 -27.23 -38.13
N GLY A 249 50.65 -27.77 -37.69
CA GLY A 249 50.91 -29.21 -37.62
C GLY A 249 52.03 -29.53 -36.63
N SER A 250 51.99 -28.96 -35.42
CA SER A 250 52.97 -29.21 -34.36
C SER A 250 52.33 -29.93 -33.16
N ASN A 251 53.06 -30.89 -32.56
CA ASN A 251 52.54 -31.72 -31.46
C ASN A 251 52.11 -30.91 -30.22
N SER A 252 52.59 -29.68 -30.05
CA SER A 252 52.26 -28.77 -28.95
C SER A 252 50.75 -28.61 -28.76
N GLU A 253 50.01 -28.36 -29.85
CA GLU A 253 48.57 -28.08 -29.77
C GLU A 253 47.74 -29.34 -29.52
N SER A 254 48.18 -30.53 -29.95
CA SER A 254 47.48 -31.78 -29.63
C SER A 254 47.59 -32.12 -28.14
N GLN A 255 48.72 -31.78 -27.51
CA GLN A 255 48.91 -31.91 -26.07
C GLN A 255 47.99 -30.94 -25.30
N GLN A 256 48.06 -29.64 -25.62
CA GLN A 256 47.20 -28.62 -25.00
C GLN A 256 45.71 -28.84 -25.23
N SER A 257 45.32 -29.42 -26.38
CA SER A 257 43.91 -29.75 -26.66
C SER A 257 43.39 -30.86 -25.75
N LYS A 258 44.21 -31.89 -25.45
CA LYS A 258 43.85 -32.95 -24.50
C LYS A 258 43.76 -32.43 -23.07
N GLU A 259 44.69 -31.57 -22.67
CA GLU A 259 44.66 -30.89 -21.36
C GLU A 259 43.44 -29.97 -21.23
N LYS A 260 43.06 -29.25 -22.30
CA LYS A 260 41.80 -28.48 -22.35
C LYS A 260 40.56 -29.37 -22.28
N ILE A 261 40.54 -30.52 -22.95
CA ILE A 261 39.41 -31.47 -22.87
C ILE A 261 39.22 -31.95 -21.44
N ILE A 262 40.28 -32.42 -20.77
CA ILE A 262 40.21 -32.84 -19.35
C ILE A 262 39.75 -31.67 -18.45
N SER A 263 40.27 -30.46 -18.67
CA SER A 263 39.87 -29.24 -17.94
C SER A 263 38.41 -28.80 -18.22
N LEU A 264 37.82 -29.20 -19.34
CA LEU A 264 36.41 -28.98 -19.67
C LEU A 264 35.52 -30.11 -19.11
N GLU A 265 35.96 -31.35 -19.17
CA GLU A 265 35.27 -32.51 -18.58
C GLU A 265 35.12 -32.35 -17.06
N ASP A 266 36.18 -31.97 -16.34
CA ASP A 266 36.08 -31.69 -14.90
C ASP A 266 35.23 -30.45 -14.60
N ARG A 267 35.19 -29.46 -15.49
CA ARG A 267 34.34 -28.28 -15.35
C ARG A 267 32.86 -28.64 -15.55
N ILE A 268 32.55 -29.49 -16.52
CA ILE A 268 31.21 -30.07 -16.71
C ILE A 268 30.82 -30.89 -15.48
N ARG A 269 31.71 -31.77 -14.98
CA ARG A 269 31.51 -32.57 -13.75
C ARG A 269 31.12 -31.70 -12.55
N ILE A 270 31.81 -30.55 -12.37
CA ILE A 270 31.52 -29.56 -11.33
C ILE A 270 30.20 -28.81 -11.61
N GLN A 271 29.91 -28.45 -12.86
CA GLN A 271 28.64 -27.81 -13.22
C GLN A 271 27.44 -28.74 -13.00
N ASP A 272 27.53 -30.03 -13.34
CA ASP A 272 26.51 -31.02 -13.06
C ASP A 272 26.28 -31.20 -11.55
N GLU A 273 27.34 -31.09 -10.74
CA GLU A 273 27.24 -31.12 -9.29
C GLU A 273 26.59 -29.83 -8.74
N LEU A 274 26.91 -28.66 -9.31
CA LEU A 274 26.23 -27.41 -8.98
C LEU A 274 24.75 -27.42 -9.39
N ILE A 275 24.39 -28.06 -10.51
CA ILE A 275 23.00 -28.26 -10.95
C ILE A 275 22.27 -29.17 -9.95
N ARG A 276 22.81 -30.36 -9.62
CA ARG A 276 22.19 -31.24 -8.59
C ARG A 276 22.01 -30.53 -7.25
N ASN A 277 22.97 -29.72 -6.82
CA ASN A 277 22.88 -28.91 -5.61
C ASN A 277 21.89 -27.73 -5.72
N LYS A 278 21.59 -27.24 -6.92
CA LYS A 278 20.53 -26.24 -7.17
C LYS A 278 19.15 -26.90 -7.14
N ASP A 279 18.97 -28.02 -7.82
CA ASP A 279 17.71 -28.77 -7.86
C ASP A 279 17.29 -29.22 -6.45
N GLU A 280 18.25 -29.64 -5.61
CA GLU A 280 17.98 -30.01 -4.22
C GLU A 280 17.61 -28.80 -3.35
N ARG A 281 18.23 -27.64 -3.57
CA ARG A 281 17.83 -26.39 -2.92
C ARG A 281 16.44 -25.93 -3.36
N GLU A 282 16.08 -26.11 -4.63
CA GLU A 282 14.74 -25.81 -5.14
C GLU A 282 13.69 -26.76 -4.55
N ARG A 283 14.01 -28.05 -4.34
CA ARG A 283 13.16 -28.96 -3.56
C ARG A 283 12.98 -28.52 -2.10
N ILE A 284 14.07 -28.14 -1.41
CA ILE A 284 14.01 -27.66 -0.02
C ILE A 284 13.16 -26.38 0.07
N LEU A 285 13.40 -25.39 -0.79
CA LEU A 285 12.62 -24.14 -0.84
C LEU A 285 11.14 -24.38 -1.16
N TYR A 286 10.82 -25.38 -1.98
CA TYR A 286 9.43 -25.75 -2.27
C TYR A 286 8.74 -26.38 -1.04
N GLN A 287 9.45 -27.21 -0.27
CA GLN A 287 8.93 -27.77 0.98
C GLN A 287 8.80 -26.70 2.07
N GLU A 288 9.81 -25.85 2.27
CA GLU A 288 9.76 -24.72 3.21
C GLU A 288 8.57 -23.79 2.89
N LYS A 289 8.24 -23.62 1.60
CA LYS A 289 7.04 -22.89 1.19
C LYS A 289 5.74 -23.61 1.61
N ILE A 290 5.61 -24.91 1.36
CA ILE A 290 4.43 -25.68 1.78
C ILE A 290 4.23 -25.61 3.31
N ASP A 291 5.32 -25.76 4.07
CA ASP A 291 5.30 -25.71 5.53
C ASP A 291 4.94 -24.28 6.02
N SER A 292 5.38 -23.24 5.32
CA SER A 292 5.00 -21.85 5.58
C SER A 292 3.54 -21.56 5.24
N ASP A 293 3.03 -22.08 4.12
CA ASP A 293 1.64 -21.89 3.70
C ASP A 293 0.67 -22.58 4.71
N GLN A 294 1.04 -23.75 5.25
CA GLN A 294 0.32 -24.40 6.36
C GLN A 294 0.39 -23.60 7.68
N GLN A 295 1.52 -22.95 7.98
CA GLN A 295 1.63 -22.04 9.13
C GLN A 295 0.82 -20.73 8.97
N ILE A 296 0.52 -20.33 7.73
CA ILE A 296 -0.38 -19.21 7.45
C ILE A 296 -1.83 -19.65 7.66
N GLU A 297 -2.26 -20.78 7.08
CA GLU A 297 -3.64 -21.28 7.24
C GLU A 297 -4.01 -21.54 8.71
N THR A 298 -3.10 -22.12 9.50
CA THR A 298 -3.33 -22.33 10.94
C THR A 298 -3.48 -21.01 11.70
N LYS A 299 -2.65 -20.01 11.43
CA LYS A 299 -2.76 -18.67 12.05
C LYS A 299 -4.00 -17.90 11.60
N GLU A 300 -4.42 -18.02 10.35
CA GLU A 300 -5.70 -17.45 9.91
C GLU A 300 -6.88 -18.05 10.67
N ASN A 301 -6.85 -19.34 10.99
CA ASN A 301 -7.89 -19.99 11.79
C ASN A 301 -7.85 -19.56 13.26
N GLU A 302 -6.68 -19.29 13.84
CA GLU A 302 -6.54 -18.67 15.17
C GLU A 302 -7.06 -17.22 15.17
N ILE A 303 -6.79 -16.43 14.13
CA ILE A 303 -7.33 -15.08 13.94
C ILE A 303 -8.85 -15.12 13.84
N ARG A 304 -9.43 -15.97 12.97
CA ARG A 304 -10.89 -16.13 12.83
C ARG A 304 -11.59 -16.49 14.15
N GLN A 305 -10.97 -17.35 14.99
CA GLN A 305 -11.50 -17.64 16.34
C GLN A 305 -11.36 -16.45 17.30
N THR A 306 -10.35 -15.61 17.14
CA THR A 306 -10.10 -14.43 17.98
C THR A 306 -11.06 -13.30 17.64
N GLU A 307 -11.36 -13.09 16.35
CA GLU A 307 -12.37 -12.15 15.86
C GLU A 307 -13.78 -12.50 16.38
N GLN A 308 -14.16 -13.77 16.35
CA GLN A 308 -15.44 -14.23 16.93
C GLN A 308 -15.52 -14.00 18.45
N ARG A 309 -14.39 -14.13 19.17
CA ARG A 309 -14.32 -13.81 20.60
C ARG A 309 -14.41 -12.31 20.86
N LEU A 310 -13.81 -11.47 20.02
CA LEU A 310 -13.92 -10.01 20.10
C LEU A 310 -15.36 -9.55 19.87
N ALA A 311 -16.03 -10.01 18.81
CA ALA A 311 -17.43 -9.65 18.54
C ALA A 311 -18.37 -9.98 19.72
N SER A 312 -18.24 -11.19 20.31
CA SER A 312 -19.02 -11.56 21.51
C SER A 312 -18.65 -10.80 22.80
N GLN A 313 -17.49 -10.13 22.83
CA GLN A 313 -17.15 -9.18 23.91
C GLN A 313 -17.71 -7.77 23.62
N GLU A 314 -17.72 -7.33 22.37
CA GLU A 314 -18.30 -6.04 21.95
C GLU A 314 -19.83 -6.01 22.18
N GLU A 315 -20.57 -7.06 21.81
CA GLU A 315 -21.99 -7.21 22.14
C GLU A 315 -22.24 -7.10 23.67
N ARG A 316 -21.35 -7.71 24.46
CA ARG A 316 -21.43 -7.68 25.93
C ARG A 316 -21.08 -6.31 26.52
N ILE A 317 -20.18 -5.55 25.89
CA ILE A 317 -19.86 -4.17 26.26
C ILE A 317 -21.07 -3.28 25.98
N GLN A 318 -21.66 -3.35 24.78
CA GLN A 318 -22.87 -2.57 24.43
C GLN A 318 -24.04 -2.85 25.38
N ALA A 319 -24.26 -4.11 25.77
CA ALA A 319 -25.28 -4.49 26.75
C ALA A 319 -25.00 -3.92 28.17
N LEU A 320 -23.73 -3.78 28.56
CA LEU A 320 -23.33 -3.16 29.84
C LEU A 320 -23.45 -1.63 29.79
N GLU A 321 -23.12 -1.00 28.66
CA GLU A 321 -23.28 0.43 28.43
C GLU A 321 -24.75 0.84 28.46
N GLN A 322 -25.63 0.09 27.77
CA GLN A 322 -27.08 0.30 27.86
C GLN A 322 -27.57 0.15 29.31
N GLN A 323 -27.14 -0.88 30.03
CA GLN A 323 -27.52 -1.05 31.44
C GLN A 323 -26.97 0.07 32.34
N SER A 324 -25.84 0.71 31.99
CA SER A 324 -25.38 1.91 32.69
C SER A 324 -26.32 3.09 32.42
N HIS A 325 -26.68 3.33 31.15
CA HIS A 325 -27.58 4.41 30.78
C HIS A 325 -28.98 4.28 31.41
N GLU A 326 -29.50 3.05 31.54
CA GLU A 326 -30.74 2.75 32.28
C GLU A 326 -30.62 3.03 33.79
N LYS A 327 -29.43 2.83 34.39
CA LYS A 327 -29.18 3.22 35.79
C LYS A 327 -29.06 4.74 35.93
N ASP A 328 -28.35 5.41 35.04
CA ASP A 328 -28.13 6.86 35.10
C ASP A 328 -29.46 7.62 34.92
N THR A 329 -30.30 7.20 33.98
CA THR A 329 -31.66 7.73 33.82
C THR A 329 -32.55 7.46 35.04
N ARG A 330 -32.45 6.28 35.68
CA ARG A 330 -33.17 6.02 36.94
C ARG A 330 -32.63 6.84 38.12
N ILE A 331 -31.32 7.06 38.22
CA ILE A 331 -30.70 7.93 39.24
C ILE A 331 -31.18 9.37 39.07
N ASN A 332 -31.20 9.91 37.84
CA ASN A 332 -31.72 11.25 37.57
C ASN A 332 -33.20 11.38 37.95
N THR A 333 -34.01 10.35 37.67
CA THR A 333 -35.43 10.30 38.07
C THR A 333 -35.59 10.32 39.59
N LEU A 334 -34.85 9.46 40.31
CA LEU A 334 -34.85 9.40 41.78
C LEU A 334 -34.35 10.70 42.43
N SER A 335 -33.39 11.38 41.80
CA SER A 335 -32.89 12.68 42.24
C SER A 335 -33.99 13.76 42.13
N GLN A 336 -34.75 13.76 41.04
CA GLN A 336 -35.89 14.66 40.87
C GLN A 336 -37.06 14.33 41.80
N GLU A 337 -37.34 13.05 42.05
CA GLU A 337 -38.29 12.59 43.08
C GLU A 337 -37.87 13.12 44.47
N LYS A 338 -36.58 13.00 44.83
CA LYS A 338 -36.02 13.51 46.09
C LYS A 338 -36.22 15.02 46.25
N VAL A 339 -35.88 15.83 45.23
CA VAL A 339 -36.05 17.30 45.27
C VAL A 339 -37.53 17.69 45.45
N ASN A 340 -38.46 16.94 44.84
CA ASN A 340 -39.89 17.17 45.03
C ASN A 340 -40.35 16.85 46.47
N ILE A 341 -39.79 15.80 47.10
CA ILE A 341 -40.07 15.44 48.50
C ILE A 341 -39.47 16.49 49.46
N GLU A 342 -38.24 16.96 49.21
CA GLU A 342 -37.61 18.01 50.01
C GLU A 342 -38.43 19.32 49.99
N ARG A 343 -39.00 19.69 48.84
CA ARG A 343 -39.93 20.84 48.74
C ARG A 343 -41.22 20.61 49.56
N LEU A 344 -41.85 19.43 49.45
CA LEU A 344 -43.05 19.09 50.22
C LEU A 344 -42.82 19.11 51.74
N ILE A 345 -41.65 18.67 52.21
CA ILE A 345 -41.26 18.75 53.63
C ILE A 345 -41.15 20.23 54.06
N GLN A 346 -40.57 21.10 53.23
CA GLN A 346 -40.44 22.52 53.54
C GLN A 346 -41.79 23.26 53.52
N GLU A 347 -42.68 22.95 52.57
CA GLU A 347 -44.07 23.43 52.54
C GLU A 347 -44.84 23.03 53.82
N GLN A 348 -44.70 21.77 54.27
CA GLN A 348 -45.31 21.31 55.53
C GLN A 348 -44.71 22.00 56.76
N GLN A 349 -43.39 22.20 56.81
CA GLN A 349 -42.72 22.88 57.93
C GLN A 349 -43.16 24.35 58.06
N GLU A 350 -43.36 25.05 56.94
CA GLU A 350 -43.93 26.40 56.96
C GLU A 350 -45.39 26.39 57.45
N GLN A 351 -46.20 25.42 57.01
CA GLN A 351 -47.58 25.30 57.48
C GLN A 351 -47.66 24.99 58.98
N ILE A 352 -46.74 24.19 59.53
CA ILE A 352 -46.58 23.95 60.97
C ILE A 352 -46.23 25.25 61.70
N ASN A 353 -45.27 26.02 61.19
CA ASN A 353 -44.88 27.31 61.78
C ASN A 353 -46.06 28.30 61.83
N GLN A 354 -46.83 28.41 60.74
CA GLN A 354 -48.06 29.22 60.72
C GLN A 354 -49.11 28.76 61.75
N ASN A 355 -49.26 27.44 61.94
CA ASN A 355 -50.22 26.89 62.90
C ASN A 355 -49.76 27.09 64.35
N ASN A 356 -48.47 26.99 64.64
CA ASN A 356 -47.89 27.34 65.94
C ASN A 356 -48.15 28.82 66.29
N ASN A 357 -47.99 29.74 65.32
CA ASN A 357 -48.30 31.16 65.51
C ASN A 357 -49.80 31.39 65.82
N LYS A 358 -50.71 30.68 65.15
CA LYS A 358 -52.16 30.73 65.45
C LYS A 358 -52.47 30.20 66.86
N ILE A 359 -51.84 29.09 67.26
CA ILE A 359 -51.97 28.52 68.60
C ILE A 359 -51.50 29.53 69.66
N GLU A 360 -50.37 30.21 69.44
CA GLU A 360 -49.87 31.21 70.39
C GLU A 360 -50.82 32.42 70.55
N ILE A 361 -51.43 32.88 69.45
CA ILE A 361 -52.48 33.92 69.49
C ILE A 361 -53.69 33.45 70.31
N LEU A 362 -54.20 32.25 70.04
CA LEU A 362 -55.34 31.67 70.77
C LEU A 362 -55.05 31.47 72.27
N ILE A 363 -53.81 31.10 72.64
CA ILE A 363 -53.37 31.05 74.04
C ILE A 363 -53.46 32.44 74.69
N ARG A 364 -52.93 33.48 74.04
CA ARG A 364 -52.97 34.87 74.54
C ARG A 364 -54.42 35.38 74.68
N GLU A 365 -55.32 35.00 73.76
CA GLU A 365 -56.74 35.36 73.84
C GLU A 365 -57.49 34.60 74.94
N LYS A 366 -57.19 33.31 75.13
CA LYS A 366 -57.68 32.51 76.25
C LYS A 366 -57.29 33.14 77.59
N THR A 367 -56.02 33.47 77.79
CA THR A 367 -55.54 34.10 79.05
C THR A 367 -56.21 35.45 79.32
N LYS A 368 -56.42 36.29 78.29
CA LYS A 368 -57.20 37.54 78.42
C LYS A 368 -58.66 37.28 78.82
N SER A 369 -59.25 36.18 78.35
CA SER A 369 -60.62 35.79 78.66
C SER A 369 -60.74 35.24 80.08
N GLU A 370 -59.76 34.46 80.55
CA GLU A 370 -59.64 33.99 81.92
C GLU A 370 -59.47 35.17 82.92
N GLN A 371 -58.64 36.16 82.59
CA GLN A 371 -58.50 37.40 83.38
C GLN A 371 -59.81 38.20 83.48
N ARG A 372 -60.60 38.25 82.40
CA ARG A 372 -61.95 38.86 82.41
C ARG A 372 -62.91 38.06 83.29
N ALA A 373 -62.89 36.73 83.20
CA ALA A 373 -63.73 35.85 84.02
C ALA A 373 -63.43 36.01 85.52
N THR A 374 -62.16 35.99 85.94
CA THR A 374 -61.78 36.21 87.35
C THR A 374 -62.16 37.60 87.86
N THR A 375 -62.11 38.62 86.99
CA THR A 375 -62.58 39.98 87.33
C THR A 375 -64.10 40.01 87.52
N ALA A 376 -64.85 39.35 86.63
CA ALA A 376 -66.30 39.23 86.74
C ALA A 376 -66.71 38.42 87.98
N GLU A 377 -65.99 37.34 88.34
CA GLU A 377 -66.20 36.62 89.60
C GLU A 377 -65.99 37.53 90.83
N GLY A 378 -64.96 38.38 90.83
CA GLY A 378 -64.73 39.35 91.90
C GLY A 378 -65.90 40.35 92.04
N GLN A 379 -66.43 40.83 90.92
CA GLN A 379 -67.63 41.68 90.89
C GLN A 379 -68.87 40.93 91.39
N ILE A 380 -69.09 39.69 90.95
CA ILE A 380 -70.20 38.84 91.40
C ILE A 380 -70.10 38.60 92.91
N ARG A 381 -68.94 38.21 93.46
CA ARG A 381 -68.75 38.02 94.91
C ARG A 381 -69.06 39.30 95.70
N THR A 382 -68.68 40.46 95.16
CA THR A 382 -68.98 41.77 95.77
C THR A 382 -70.50 42.05 95.76
N LEU A 383 -71.18 41.80 94.64
CA LEU A 383 -72.63 41.95 94.52
C LEU A 383 -73.40 40.92 95.38
N THR A 384 -72.90 39.69 95.50
CA THR A 384 -73.45 38.67 96.40
C THR A 384 -73.34 39.12 97.86
N ALA A 385 -72.20 39.66 98.29
CA ALA A 385 -72.04 40.20 99.64
C ALA A 385 -72.99 41.38 99.91
N GLN A 386 -73.13 42.32 98.95
CA GLN A 386 -74.10 43.41 99.03
C GLN A 386 -75.55 42.91 99.09
N ASN A 387 -75.89 41.86 98.32
CA ASN A 387 -77.23 41.27 98.38
C ASN A 387 -77.46 40.53 99.70
N THR A 388 -76.48 39.78 100.23
CA THR A 388 -76.60 39.17 101.58
C THR A 388 -76.78 40.23 102.66
N GLN A 389 -76.11 41.39 102.56
CA GLN A 389 -76.32 42.52 103.46
C GLN A 389 -77.72 43.13 103.30
N LYS A 390 -78.21 43.29 102.06
CA LYS A 390 -79.60 43.69 101.81
C LYS A 390 -80.60 42.67 102.33
N ASP A 391 -80.34 41.37 102.20
CA ASP A 391 -81.19 40.29 102.71
C ASP A 391 -81.20 40.26 104.24
N GLN A 392 -80.13 40.68 104.91
CA GLN A 392 -80.13 40.92 106.37
C GLN A 392 -81.00 42.14 106.74
N SER A 393 -80.92 43.24 105.98
CA SER A 393 -81.86 44.37 106.15
C SER A 393 -83.31 43.99 105.84
N ILE A 394 -83.56 43.20 104.80
CA ILE A 394 -84.89 42.70 104.43
C ILE A 394 -85.41 41.73 105.50
N ASN A 395 -84.59 40.83 106.04
CA ASN A 395 -85.00 39.96 107.15
C ASN A 395 -85.29 40.77 108.44
N THR A 396 -84.60 41.88 108.66
CA THR A 396 -84.93 42.82 109.76
C THR A 396 -86.30 43.47 109.51
N LEU A 397 -86.47 44.12 108.35
CA LEU A 397 -87.75 44.73 107.94
C LEU A 397 -88.91 43.72 107.81
N THR A 398 -88.61 42.45 107.52
CA THR A 398 -89.60 41.36 107.45
C THR A 398 -89.92 40.81 108.83
N LYS A 399 -89.00 40.85 109.79
CA LYS A 399 -89.30 40.59 111.21
C LYS A 399 -90.27 41.66 111.74
N ASP A 400 -90.03 42.92 111.41
CA ASP A 400 -90.91 44.04 111.76
C ASP A 400 -92.28 43.93 111.05
N LYS A 401 -92.27 43.60 109.74
CA LYS A 401 -93.50 43.34 108.97
C LYS A 401 -94.29 42.12 109.47
N LYS A 402 -93.64 41.12 110.10
CA LYS A 402 -94.32 39.89 110.56
C LYS A 402 -95.27 40.08 111.75
N GLN A 403 -95.34 41.28 112.33
CA GLN A 403 -96.39 41.66 113.29
C GLN A 403 -97.61 42.33 112.63
N LEU A 404 -97.60 42.57 111.32
CA LEU A 404 -98.71 43.19 110.58
C LEU A 404 -99.22 42.30 109.44
N GLU A 405 -100.53 42.01 109.54
CA GLU A 405 -101.45 41.53 108.50
C GLU A 405 -101.39 40.06 108.05
N GLN A 406 -102.54 39.40 108.17
CA GLN A 406 -102.87 38.07 107.63
C GLN A 406 -103.92 38.22 106.52
N LYS A 407 -103.73 37.65 105.31
CA LYS A 407 -104.80 37.10 104.40
C LYS A 407 -104.30 36.65 102.99
N ALA A 408 -104.73 35.44 102.60
CA ALA A 408 -105.05 34.92 101.24
C ALA A 408 -103.97 34.69 100.12
N PRO A 409 -104.20 33.79 99.12
CA PRO A 409 -103.13 33.13 98.29
C PRO A 409 -103.43 32.88 96.75
N GLN A 410 -102.66 31.97 96.07
CA GLN A 410 -102.85 31.27 94.73
C GLN A 410 -102.35 31.97 93.42
N ALA A 411 -102.03 31.35 92.24
CA ALA A 411 -101.71 29.98 91.68
C ALA A 411 -100.95 30.16 90.29
N ASP A 412 -100.72 29.29 89.26
CA ASP A 412 -101.02 27.88 88.81
C ASP A 412 -99.99 27.38 87.70
N VAL A 413 -100.09 26.17 87.09
CA VAL A 413 -99.09 25.47 86.20
C VAL A 413 -99.70 24.53 85.09
N ARG A 414 -99.07 24.25 83.89
CA ARG A 414 -99.38 23.01 83.04
C ARG A 414 -98.49 22.58 81.81
N CYS A 415 -98.66 21.32 81.30
CA CYS A 415 -97.95 20.61 80.16
C CYS A 415 -98.73 19.39 79.52
N LYS A 416 -98.26 18.74 78.38
CA LYS A 416 -98.29 17.25 77.95
C LYS A 416 -98.76 16.83 76.50
N ALA A 417 -98.31 15.64 75.96
CA ALA A 417 -99.05 14.59 75.12
C ALA A 417 -98.19 13.49 74.36
N LEU A 418 -98.67 12.22 74.09
CA LEU A 418 -98.39 11.32 72.89
C LEU A 418 -98.93 9.81 72.86
N GLU A 419 -98.88 9.13 71.66
CA GLU A 419 -98.96 7.65 71.28
C GLU A 419 -100.38 6.98 71.04
N LYS A 420 -100.68 5.84 70.33
CA LYS A 420 -100.16 4.80 69.33
C LYS A 420 -101.36 3.83 68.88
N GLN A 421 -101.38 2.75 68.04
CA GLN A 421 -100.77 2.20 66.76
C GLN A 421 -101.40 0.78 66.37
N VAL A 422 -101.06 0.11 65.21
CA VAL A 422 -101.20 -1.38 64.84
C VAL A 422 -102.58 -1.87 64.23
N HIS A 423 -102.85 -2.81 63.26
CA HIS A 423 -102.22 -3.75 62.24
C HIS A 423 -103.24 -4.09 61.06
N GLU A 424 -103.28 -5.06 60.09
CA GLU A 424 -102.48 -6.19 59.45
C GLU A 424 -103.14 -6.66 58.06
N ASN A 425 -102.49 -7.50 57.20
CA ASN A 425 -103.01 -8.60 56.28
C ASN A 425 -102.18 -8.80 54.96
N GLU A 426 -101.32 -9.84 54.83
CA GLU A 426 -100.57 -10.15 53.57
C GLU A 426 -100.23 -11.65 53.32
N LYS A 427 -100.59 -12.22 52.14
CA LYS A 427 -99.91 -13.43 51.60
C LYS A 427 -100.04 -13.78 50.10
N ILE A 428 -100.95 -13.15 49.33
CA ILE A 428 -101.17 -13.48 47.90
C ILE A 428 -100.29 -12.65 46.94
N LYS A 429 -99.69 -11.57 47.44
CA LYS A 429 -98.97 -10.54 46.67
C LYS A 429 -97.63 -11.00 46.08
N THR A 430 -96.91 -11.88 46.77
CA THR A 430 -95.51 -12.21 46.48
C THR A 430 -95.30 -13.05 45.21
N LEU A 431 -96.17 -14.03 44.92
CA LEU A 431 -95.94 -14.95 43.78
C LEU A 431 -96.06 -14.26 42.41
N ASN A 432 -96.93 -13.25 42.27
CA ASN A 432 -97.09 -12.51 41.02
C ASN A 432 -95.92 -11.55 40.74
N GLN A 433 -95.19 -11.12 41.78
CA GLN A 433 -94.03 -10.24 41.64
C GLN A 433 -92.82 -10.99 41.07
N GLU A 434 -92.57 -12.24 41.49
CA GLU A 434 -91.44 -13.03 40.96
C GLU A 434 -91.57 -13.36 39.46
N LYS A 435 -92.80 -13.52 38.94
CA LYS A 435 -93.01 -13.78 37.51
C LYS A 435 -92.68 -12.53 36.68
N THR A 436 -93.33 -11.41 37.00
CA THR A 436 -93.11 -10.13 36.29
C THR A 436 -91.65 -9.68 36.36
N GLN A 437 -90.94 -9.94 37.47
CA GLN A 437 -89.52 -9.62 37.61
C GLN A 437 -88.58 -10.50 36.75
N LYS A 438 -89.02 -11.69 36.31
CA LYS A 438 -88.26 -12.55 35.38
C LYS A 438 -88.50 -12.16 33.93
N ASP A 439 -89.75 -11.90 33.56
CA ASP A 439 -90.12 -11.47 32.20
C ASP A 439 -89.40 -10.15 31.84
N LEU A 440 -89.46 -9.13 32.72
CA LEU A 440 -88.72 -7.86 32.58
C LEU A 440 -87.20 -8.01 32.45
N LYS A 441 -86.62 -9.11 32.95
CA LYS A 441 -85.18 -9.38 32.87
C LYS A 441 -84.78 -10.05 31.55
N ILE A 442 -85.71 -10.74 30.88
CA ILE A 442 -85.52 -11.29 29.54
C ILE A 442 -85.57 -10.15 28.51
N ASP A 443 -86.52 -9.23 28.64
CA ASP A 443 -86.63 -8.05 27.78
C ASP A 443 -85.35 -7.20 27.83
N ALA A 444 -84.88 -6.87 29.04
CA ALA A 444 -83.67 -6.07 29.25
C ALA A 444 -82.38 -6.74 28.69
N LEU A 445 -82.27 -8.07 28.77
CA LEU A 445 -81.15 -8.82 28.17
C LEU A 445 -81.24 -8.83 26.63
N THR A 446 -82.46 -8.92 26.08
CA THR A 446 -82.71 -8.91 24.63
C THR A 446 -82.33 -7.55 24.04
N GLU A 447 -82.75 -6.45 24.67
CA GLU A 447 -82.37 -5.09 24.26
C GLU A 447 -80.84 -4.88 24.35
N GLN A 448 -80.20 -5.39 25.42
CA GLN A 448 -78.75 -5.31 25.57
C GLN A 448 -78.00 -6.10 24.48
N GLN A 449 -78.54 -7.24 24.02
CA GLN A 449 -77.99 -7.99 22.89
C GLN A 449 -78.11 -7.19 21.58
N THR A 450 -79.28 -6.61 21.29
CA THR A 450 -79.47 -5.77 20.08
C THR A 450 -78.51 -4.58 20.05
N GLN A 451 -78.24 -3.94 21.20
CA GLN A 451 -77.25 -2.86 21.29
C GLN A 451 -75.79 -3.32 21.06
N LEU A 452 -75.46 -4.58 21.39
CA LEU A 452 -74.14 -5.16 21.11
C LEU A 452 -73.99 -5.53 19.63
N GLU A 453 -75.04 -6.06 19.00
CA GLU A 453 -75.05 -6.36 17.56
C GLU A 453 -74.92 -5.07 16.71
N GLN A 454 -75.65 -4.00 17.06
CA GLN A 454 -75.48 -2.69 16.41
C GLN A 454 -74.05 -2.13 16.54
N LYS A 455 -73.43 -2.23 17.72
CA LYS A 455 -72.02 -1.82 17.92
C LYS A 455 -71.06 -2.68 17.10
N THR A 456 -71.32 -3.99 16.99
CA THR A 456 -70.50 -4.91 16.19
C THR A 456 -70.49 -4.50 14.72
N VAL A 457 -71.66 -4.24 14.13
CA VAL A 457 -71.78 -3.73 12.75
C VAL A 457 -71.06 -2.38 12.59
N GLN A 458 -71.16 -1.48 13.57
CA GLN A 458 -70.47 -0.18 13.54
C GLN A 458 -68.94 -0.32 13.59
N PHE A 459 -68.40 -1.25 14.37
CA PHE A 459 -66.98 -1.55 14.39
C PHE A 459 -66.50 -2.19 13.09
N GLU A 460 -67.26 -3.13 12.52
CA GLU A 460 -66.92 -3.78 11.25
C GLU A 460 -66.87 -2.77 10.08
N GLY A 461 -67.78 -1.79 10.07
CA GLY A 461 -67.73 -0.66 9.14
C GLY A 461 -66.44 0.16 9.28
N ARG A 462 -66.02 0.48 10.51
CA ARG A 462 -64.78 1.23 10.77
C ARG A 462 -63.52 0.46 10.39
N ILE A 463 -63.51 -0.87 10.58
CA ILE A 463 -62.40 -1.73 10.14
C ILE A 463 -62.22 -1.63 8.62
N LYS A 464 -63.29 -1.74 7.85
CA LYS A 464 -63.25 -1.65 6.38
C LYS A 464 -62.74 -0.30 5.87
N THR A 465 -63.04 0.81 6.56
CA THR A 465 -62.44 2.13 6.26
C THR A 465 -60.94 2.15 6.55
N LEU A 466 -60.52 1.67 7.73
CA LEU A 466 -59.11 1.65 8.13
C LEU A 466 -58.25 0.77 7.23
N GLU A 467 -58.78 -0.33 6.69
CA GLU A 467 -58.09 -1.16 5.70
C GLU A 467 -57.88 -0.43 4.36
N GLN A 468 -58.85 0.38 3.91
CA GLN A 468 -58.70 1.21 2.72
C GLN A 468 -57.67 2.33 2.92
N ASP A 469 -57.70 3.01 4.07
CA ASP A 469 -56.74 4.06 4.42
C ASP A 469 -55.32 3.49 4.53
N ARG A 470 -55.15 2.31 5.17
CA ARG A 470 -53.86 1.60 5.25
C ARG A 470 -53.30 1.32 3.87
N LYS A 471 -54.13 0.80 2.95
CA LYS A 471 -53.70 0.49 1.58
C LYS A 471 -53.28 1.75 0.81
N GLN A 472 -54.03 2.85 0.95
CA GLN A 472 -53.62 4.13 0.34
C GLN A 472 -52.30 4.68 0.90
N LEU A 473 -52.02 4.47 2.19
CA LEU A 473 -50.74 4.86 2.80
C LEU A 473 -49.58 3.97 2.31
N GLU A 474 -49.83 2.67 2.11
CA GLU A 474 -48.90 1.69 1.57
C GLU A 474 -48.51 2.03 0.10
N ASP A 475 -49.50 2.36 -0.74
CA ASP A 475 -49.27 2.85 -2.11
C ASP A 475 -48.51 4.19 -2.16
N LYS A 476 -48.80 5.12 -1.23
CA LYS A 476 -48.07 6.40 -1.12
C LYS A 476 -46.63 6.20 -0.65
N SER A 477 -46.40 5.32 0.32
CA SER A 477 -45.08 5.00 0.86
C SER A 477 -44.16 4.37 -0.18
N THR A 478 -44.66 3.36 -0.91
CA THR A 478 -43.89 2.69 -1.99
C THR A 478 -43.57 3.61 -3.16
N LYS A 479 -44.38 4.65 -3.41
CA LYS A 479 -44.04 5.71 -4.37
C LYS A 479 -42.96 6.66 -3.84
N ALA A 480 -43.11 7.16 -2.60
CA ALA A 480 -42.12 8.05 -1.98
C ALA A 480 -40.72 7.42 -1.92
N GLU A 481 -40.62 6.12 -1.62
CA GLU A 481 -39.34 5.40 -1.61
C GLU A 481 -38.73 5.25 -3.02
N LYS A 482 -39.55 5.11 -4.08
CA LYS A 482 -39.04 5.15 -5.47
C LYS A 482 -38.49 6.52 -5.85
N ASP A 483 -39.24 7.58 -5.56
CA ASP A 483 -38.86 8.96 -5.86
C ASP A 483 -37.54 9.34 -5.12
N LYS A 484 -37.42 8.93 -3.86
CA LYS A 484 -36.20 9.05 -3.03
C LYS A 484 -34.99 8.31 -3.63
N ASN A 485 -35.17 7.08 -4.12
CA ASN A 485 -34.07 6.33 -4.74
C ASN A 485 -33.63 6.93 -6.08
N GLU A 486 -34.55 7.53 -6.86
CA GLU A 486 -34.18 8.25 -8.08
C GLU A 486 -33.42 9.56 -7.77
N ILE A 487 -33.79 10.28 -6.70
CA ILE A 487 -33.05 11.45 -6.20
C ILE A 487 -31.63 11.03 -5.76
N LEU A 488 -31.49 9.94 -5.01
CA LEU A 488 -30.19 9.44 -4.56
C LEU A 488 -29.27 9.06 -5.74
N LYS A 489 -29.83 8.45 -6.78
CA LYS A 489 -29.10 8.15 -8.01
C LYS A 489 -28.58 9.41 -8.70
N LYS A 490 -29.44 10.43 -8.86
CA LYS A 490 -29.06 11.73 -9.45
C LYS A 490 -28.03 12.48 -8.60
N LEU A 491 -28.09 12.36 -7.27
CA LEU A 491 -27.09 12.91 -6.36
C LEU A 491 -25.71 12.28 -6.59
N ASN A 492 -25.65 10.95 -6.71
CA ASN A 492 -24.41 10.22 -6.98
C ASN A 492 -23.84 10.52 -8.38
N GLU A 493 -24.70 10.64 -9.41
CA GLU A 493 -24.29 11.04 -10.76
C GLU A 493 -23.71 12.47 -10.78
N ASN A 494 -24.32 13.42 -10.06
CA ASN A 494 -23.81 14.78 -9.91
C ASN A 494 -22.50 14.82 -9.10
N SER A 495 -22.41 14.08 -8.00
CA SER A 495 -21.19 13.97 -7.19
C SER A 495 -20.02 13.39 -8.00
N LYS A 496 -20.27 12.37 -8.82
CA LYS A 496 -19.28 11.83 -9.76
C LYS A 496 -18.85 12.89 -10.78
N ARG A 497 -19.79 13.55 -11.46
CA ARG A 497 -19.48 14.64 -12.43
C ARG A 497 -18.66 15.76 -11.81
N MET A 498 -18.95 16.14 -10.56
CA MET A 498 -18.20 17.18 -9.85
C MET A 498 -16.77 16.74 -9.51
N ASN A 499 -16.57 15.47 -9.11
CA ASN A 499 -15.23 14.91 -8.90
C ASN A 499 -14.43 14.77 -10.20
N ASP A 500 -15.07 14.31 -11.27
CA ASP A 500 -14.43 14.20 -12.59
C ASP A 500 -14.08 15.59 -13.15
N HIS A 501 -14.92 16.62 -12.89
CA HIS A 501 -14.61 18.00 -13.26
C HIS A 501 -13.47 18.59 -12.41
N LEU A 502 -13.45 18.34 -11.09
CA LEU A 502 -12.33 18.76 -10.22
C LEU A 502 -11.01 18.15 -10.67
N LYS A 503 -10.98 16.88 -11.09
CA LYS A 503 -9.80 16.26 -11.71
C LYS A 503 -9.39 16.98 -13.00
N SER A 504 -10.36 17.34 -13.86
CA SER A 504 -10.08 18.08 -15.11
C SER A 504 -9.59 19.54 -14.89
N MET A 505 -9.68 20.06 -13.67
CA MET A 505 -9.29 21.43 -13.31
C MET A 505 -7.94 21.54 -12.58
N VAL A 506 -7.32 20.42 -12.19
CA VAL A 506 -6.11 20.41 -11.36
C VAL A 506 -5.00 19.61 -12.05
N ASN A 507 -4.02 20.32 -12.59
CA ASN A 507 -2.81 19.73 -13.16
C ASN A 507 -2.08 18.87 -12.11
N GLU A 508 -1.43 17.78 -12.53
CA GLU A 508 -0.83 16.82 -11.57
C GLU A 508 0.23 17.50 -10.65
N SER A 509 0.93 18.51 -11.15
CA SER A 509 1.87 19.32 -10.35
C SER A 509 1.22 20.05 -9.17
N ASP A 510 -0.06 20.40 -9.26
CA ASP A 510 -0.83 21.05 -8.20
C ASP A 510 -1.50 20.02 -7.28
N LEU A 511 -1.88 18.88 -7.84
CA LEU A 511 -2.35 17.73 -7.06
C LEU A 511 -1.25 17.20 -6.12
N GLU A 512 0.01 17.18 -6.56
CA GLU A 512 1.13 16.77 -5.70
C GLU A 512 1.51 17.85 -4.67
N LYS A 513 1.38 19.14 -4.98
CA LYS A 513 1.49 20.22 -3.96
C LYS A 513 0.47 20.03 -2.84
N LEU A 514 -0.80 19.76 -3.20
CA LEU A 514 -1.87 19.48 -2.23
C LEU A 514 -1.57 18.23 -1.38
N ARG A 515 -1.12 17.13 -2.00
CA ARG A 515 -0.71 15.90 -1.30
C ARG A 515 0.46 16.11 -0.33
N MET A 516 1.31 17.12 -0.55
CA MET A 516 2.46 17.43 0.32
C MET A 516 2.09 18.32 1.52
N ILE A 517 0.93 18.97 1.57
CA ILE A 517 0.53 19.86 2.68
C ILE A 517 0.62 19.16 4.05
N PRO A 518 0.04 17.95 4.28
CA PRO A 518 0.12 17.29 5.58
C PRO A 518 1.56 16.96 6.00
N TRP A 519 2.44 16.70 5.03
CA TRP A 519 3.85 16.40 5.28
C TRP A 519 4.64 17.64 5.71
N ILE A 520 4.29 18.81 5.17
CA ILE A 520 4.87 20.10 5.55
C ILE A 520 4.37 20.51 6.94
N GLU A 521 3.10 20.27 7.25
CA GLU A 521 2.53 20.51 8.59
C GLU A 521 3.18 19.60 9.65
N MET A 522 3.29 18.29 9.38
CA MET A 522 3.98 17.36 10.27
C MET A 522 5.47 17.70 10.46
N GLN A 523 6.16 18.17 9.40
CA GLN A 523 7.54 18.67 9.53
C GLN A 523 7.62 19.92 10.41
N LYS A 524 6.71 20.87 10.22
CA LYS A 524 6.63 22.11 11.00
C LYS A 524 6.35 21.81 12.48
N ASP A 525 5.56 20.79 12.77
CA ASP A 525 5.24 20.37 14.14
C ASP A 525 6.41 19.65 14.84
N LEU A 526 7.10 18.74 14.16
CA LEU A 526 8.31 18.08 14.67
C LEU A 526 9.50 19.03 14.83
N SER A 527 9.54 20.13 14.06
CA SER A 527 10.65 21.11 14.12
C SER A 527 10.52 22.13 15.26
N LYS A 528 9.44 22.09 16.05
CA LYS A 528 9.25 22.95 17.23
C LYS A 528 10.00 22.35 18.44
N PRO A 529 10.75 23.15 19.23
CA PRO A 529 11.36 22.67 20.46
C PRO A 529 10.30 22.37 21.53
N ILE A 530 10.61 21.45 22.45
CA ILE A 530 9.74 21.14 23.59
C ILE A 530 9.58 22.40 24.47
N GLY A 531 8.34 22.90 24.55
CA GLY A 531 7.99 24.03 25.40
C GLY A 531 7.56 23.59 26.80
N ILE A 532 8.43 23.76 27.80
CA ILE A 532 8.06 23.61 29.22
C ILE A 532 7.25 24.83 29.72
N VAL A 533 7.26 25.94 28.96
CA VAL A 533 6.58 27.20 29.33
C VAL A 533 5.19 27.27 28.72
N CYS A 534 4.16 27.08 29.55
CA CYS A 534 2.78 27.40 29.18
C CYS A 534 2.64 28.90 28.87
N GLY A 535 2.06 29.26 27.72
CA GLY A 535 1.67 30.64 27.40
C GLY A 535 2.54 31.40 26.38
N GLN A 536 3.34 30.73 25.55
CA GLN A 536 3.98 31.36 24.38
C GLN A 536 3.50 30.74 23.06
N GLU A 537 3.19 31.58 22.07
CA GLU A 537 2.89 31.15 20.70
C GLU A 537 4.14 30.49 20.06
N GLY A 538 4.14 29.16 19.99
CA GLY A 538 5.22 28.39 19.38
C GLY A 538 5.45 27.02 20.01
N SER A 539 5.12 26.83 21.28
CA SER A 539 5.14 25.50 21.92
C SER A 539 4.09 24.60 21.28
N ILE A 540 4.47 23.38 20.91
CA ILE A 540 3.52 22.31 20.59
C ILE A 540 3.53 21.26 21.70
N ASP A 541 2.42 20.54 21.85
CA ASP A 541 2.34 19.44 22.78
C ASP A 541 3.30 18.31 22.38
N LEU A 542 4.06 17.79 23.36
CA LEU A 542 4.89 16.60 23.22
C LEU A 542 4.07 15.43 22.65
N GLN A 543 2.80 15.32 23.06
CA GLN A 543 1.86 14.32 22.58
C GLN A 543 1.67 14.40 21.06
N ARG A 544 1.58 15.60 20.48
CA ARG A 544 1.43 15.79 19.03
C ARG A 544 2.65 15.30 18.24
N GLN A 545 3.85 15.48 18.78
CA GLN A 545 5.08 14.98 18.16
C GLN A 545 5.17 13.45 18.26
N ILE A 546 4.65 12.86 19.34
CA ILE A 546 4.53 11.41 19.53
C ILE A 546 3.53 10.83 18.51
N GLU A 547 2.31 11.36 18.40
CA GLU A 547 1.28 10.96 17.41
C GLU A 547 1.83 10.91 15.97
N ILE A 548 2.53 11.97 15.56
CA ILE A 548 3.13 12.07 14.22
C ILE A 548 4.16 10.96 14.00
N CYS A 549 4.96 10.62 15.03
CA CYS A 549 5.90 9.52 14.93
C CYS A 549 5.23 8.15 14.97
N GLU A 550 4.16 7.95 15.75
CA GLU A 550 3.39 6.71 15.78
C GLU A 550 2.70 6.43 14.44
N TYR A 551 2.19 7.47 13.78
CA TYR A 551 1.71 7.41 12.40
C TYR A 551 2.81 6.94 11.41
N PHE A 552 4.05 7.42 11.56
CA PHE A 552 5.18 6.95 10.73
C PHE A 552 5.69 5.55 11.12
N ILE A 553 5.60 5.15 12.39
CA ILE A 553 5.91 3.78 12.83
C ILE A 553 4.98 2.80 12.11
N GLU A 554 3.68 3.05 12.16
CA GLU A 554 2.64 2.22 11.51
C GLU A 554 2.79 2.23 9.98
N MET A 555 3.00 3.40 9.37
CA MET A 555 3.18 3.53 7.91
C MET A 555 4.43 2.82 7.40
N PHE A 556 5.53 2.82 8.16
CA PHE A 556 6.83 2.29 7.72
C PHE A 556 7.20 0.94 8.35
N LYS A 557 6.27 0.24 9.01
CA LYS A 557 6.51 -1.08 9.62
C LYS A 557 6.84 -2.19 8.61
N ASP A 558 6.36 -2.08 7.37
CA ASP A 558 6.61 -3.04 6.31
C ASP A 558 7.81 -2.61 5.44
N VAL A 559 8.82 -3.49 5.38
CA VAL A 559 10.10 -3.28 4.70
C VAL A 559 10.00 -3.24 3.16
N ASN A 560 8.88 -3.72 2.60
CA ASN A 560 8.64 -3.84 1.16
C ASN A 560 7.51 -2.92 0.66
N LYS A 561 6.96 -2.04 1.52
CA LYS A 561 5.85 -1.15 1.17
C LYS A 561 6.16 0.32 1.49
N ASN A 562 5.31 1.19 0.96
CA ASN A 562 5.26 2.62 1.25
C ASN A 562 6.54 3.40 0.91
N ASP A 563 7.38 2.90 -0.01
CA ASP A 563 8.60 3.55 -0.48
C ASP A 563 8.37 4.97 -1.00
N GLU A 564 7.31 5.24 -1.76
CA GLU A 564 6.99 6.62 -2.19
C GLU A 564 6.59 7.53 -1.01
N TYR A 565 5.99 6.99 0.05
CA TYR A 565 5.74 7.75 1.28
C TYR A 565 7.03 7.95 2.10
N ARG A 566 7.99 7.01 2.08
CA ARG A 566 9.34 7.20 2.63
C ARG A 566 10.06 8.32 1.87
N LYS A 567 9.96 8.35 0.53
CA LYS A 567 10.48 9.45 -0.30
C LYS A 567 9.80 10.78 0.01
N ARG A 568 8.47 10.83 0.21
CA ARG A 568 7.77 12.05 0.68
C ARG A 568 8.26 12.51 2.06
N CYS A 569 8.44 11.60 3.02
CA CYS A 569 8.97 11.88 4.37
C CYS A 569 10.38 12.52 4.33
N ILE A 570 11.23 12.07 3.40
CA ILE A 570 12.54 12.66 3.16
C ILE A 570 12.41 14.02 2.48
N LYS A 571 11.66 14.11 1.37
CA LYS A 571 11.46 15.33 0.57
C LYS A 571 10.79 16.48 1.33
N SER A 572 9.91 16.18 2.29
CA SER A 572 9.28 17.18 3.16
C SER A 572 10.18 17.67 4.30
N GLY A 573 11.36 17.05 4.51
CA GLY A 573 12.29 17.42 5.56
C GLY A 573 12.01 16.79 6.93
N ILE A 574 10.99 15.94 7.08
CA ILE A 574 10.68 15.23 8.34
C ILE A 574 11.87 14.39 8.81
N ALA A 575 12.52 13.68 7.88
CA ALA A 575 13.72 12.91 8.17
C ALA A 575 14.87 13.78 8.74
N LYS A 576 15.06 15.01 8.22
CA LYS A 576 16.07 15.95 8.73
C LYS A 576 15.63 16.58 10.07
N ALA A 577 14.33 16.83 10.29
CA ALA A 577 13.81 17.29 11.57
C ALA A 577 14.11 16.30 12.70
N LEU A 578 13.83 15.00 12.49
CA LEU A 578 14.16 13.94 13.46
C LEU A 578 15.67 13.85 13.73
N LEU A 579 16.51 13.94 12.71
CA LEU A 579 17.97 13.98 12.87
C LEU A 579 18.43 15.20 13.69
N ASN A 580 17.85 16.38 13.42
CA ASN A 580 18.15 17.60 14.15
C ASN A 580 17.71 17.51 15.62
N MET A 581 16.59 16.83 15.93
CA MET A 581 16.17 16.54 17.31
C MET A 581 17.22 15.67 18.01
N PHE A 582 17.64 14.55 17.41
CA PHE A 582 18.65 13.66 17.99
C PHE A 582 20.03 14.33 18.18
N GLU A 583 20.36 15.29 17.31
CA GLU A 583 21.61 16.02 17.37
C GLU A 583 21.64 17.11 18.45
N ASN A 584 20.53 17.82 18.67
CA ASN A 584 20.52 19.08 19.43
C ASN A 584 19.71 19.05 20.74
N TRP A 585 18.85 18.05 20.95
CA TRP A 585 18.08 17.93 22.20
C TRP A 585 18.91 17.25 23.29
N LYS A 586 18.50 17.43 24.56
CA LYS A 586 18.99 16.58 25.65
C LYS A 586 18.58 15.15 25.36
N VAL A 587 19.44 14.20 25.69
CA VAL A 587 19.24 12.80 25.30
C VAL A 587 17.99 12.24 25.99
N GLU A 588 17.72 12.64 27.23
CA GLU A 588 16.57 12.25 28.06
C GLU A 588 15.21 12.76 27.52
N ASP A 589 15.23 13.81 26.69
CA ASP A 589 14.05 14.38 26.06
C ASP A 589 13.63 13.59 24.80
N ILE A 590 14.51 12.78 24.23
CA ILE A 590 14.24 11.94 23.05
C ILE A 590 13.35 10.75 23.45
N LYS A 591 12.12 10.70 22.93
CA LYS A 591 11.17 9.62 23.23
C LYS A 591 11.36 8.44 22.26
N GLU A 592 10.99 7.24 22.71
CA GLU A 592 11.31 6.01 22.00
C GLU A 592 10.69 5.97 20.60
N GLN A 593 9.46 6.47 20.47
CA GLN A 593 8.74 6.63 19.21
C GLN A 593 9.55 7.36 18.13
N TYR A 594 10.30 8.41 18.48
CA TYR A 594 11.12 9.15 17.52
C TYR A 594 12.21 8.24 16.91
N SER A 595 12.86 7.44 17.76
CA SER A 595 13.89 6.48 17.35
C SER A 595 13.31 5.30 16.55
N ILE A 596 12.10 4.83 16.89
CA ILE A 596 11.42 3.76 16.15
C ILE A 596 10.96 4.28 14.78
N ALA A 597 10.37 5.48 14.70
CA ALA A 597 9.95 6.08 13.43
C ALA A 597 11.12 6.24 12.46
N PHE A 598 12.26 6.74 12.94
CA PHE A 598 13.47 6.89 12.12
C PHE A 598 14.10 5.53 11.75
N PHE A 599 14.16 4.58 12.69
CA PHE A 599 14.61 3.22 12.36
C PHE A 599 13.72 2.58 11.28
N ASN A 600 12.39 2.62 11.45
CA ASN A 600 11.44 2.09 10.48
C ASN A 600 11.64 2.77 9.12
N LEU A 601 11.80 4.10 9.06
CA LEU A 601 12.10 4.84 7.82
C LEU A 601 13.34 4.29 7.08
N THR A 602 14.45 4.04 7.80
CA THR A 602 15.67 3.45 7.22
C THR A 602 15.53 1.96 6.85
N PHE A 603 14.58 1.25 7.45
CA PHE A 603 14.35 -0.18 7.27
C PHE A 603 13.44 -0.44 6.05
N THR A 604 14.05 -0.33 4.87
CA THR A 604 13.48 -0.74 3.57
C THR A 604 14.51 -1.59 2.81
N ASN A 605 14.07 -2.42 1.87
CA ASN A 605 14.98 -3.10 0.94
C ASN A 605 15.54 -2.14 -0.13
N ASN A 606 14.91 -1.00 -0.35
CA ASN A 606 15.31 0.00 -1.34
C ASN A 606 16.61 0.74 -0.95
N ASN A 607 17.57 0.78 -1.87
CA ASN A 607 18.87 1.44 -1.65
C ASN A 607 18.86 2.94 -2.00
N GLU A 608 18.01 3.38 -2.93
CA GLU A 608 17.78 4.80 -3.26
C GLU A 608 17.35 5.56 -1.99
N ILE A 609 16.43 4.99 -1.21
CA ILE A 609 15.93 5.60 0.03
C ILE A 609 17.05 5.69 1.10
N LYS A 610 17.90 4.67 1.23
CA LYS A 610 19.06 4.71 2.16
C LYS A 610 20.07 5.79 1.74
N GLN A 611 20.30 5.94 0.44
CA GLN A 611 21.18 6.96 -0.14
C GLN A 611 20.60 8.38 0.04
N LEU A 612 19.28 8.55 -0.13
CA LEU A 612 18.55 9.79 0.13
C LEU A 612 18.49 10.15 1.63
N ILE A 613 18.63 9.19 2.55
CA ILE A 613 18.80 9.46 3.98
C ILE A 613 20.27 9.82 4.30
N PHE A 614 21.24 9.23 3.59
CA PHE A 614 22.66 9.56 3.75
C PHE A 614 22.97 11.02 3.40
N THR A 615 22.32 11.62 2.40
CA THR A 615 22.49 13.05 2.05
C THR A 615 21.95 14.03 3.10
N LEU A 616 21.38 13.53 4.21
CA LEU A 616 20.91 14.34 5.35
C LEU A 616 21.93 14.42 6.50
N ASP A 617 23.18 14.03 6.29
CA ASP A 617 24.25 13.93 7.31
C ASP A 617 23.86 13.10 8.56
N PRO A 618 23.23 11.92 8.41
CA PRO A 618 22.46 11.30 9.48
C PRO A 618 23.29 10.82 10.68
N PHE A 619 24.59 10.57 10.48
CA PHE A 619 25.42 9.94 11.50
C PHE A 619 25.56 10.79 12.77
N LYS A 620 25.60 12.13 12.68
CA LYS A 620 25.84 12.97 13.87
C LYS A 620 24.69 12.87 14.90
N GLY A 621 23.44 13.02 14.45
CA GLY A 621 22.27 12.78 15.30
C GLY A 621 22.13 11.31 15.75
N LEU A 622 22.35 10.34 14.87
CA LEU A 622 22.23 8.92 15.22
C LEU A 622 23.28 8.44 16.25
N LEU A 623 24.49 9.01 16.22
CA LEU A 623 25.54 8.69 17.20
C LEU A 623 25.20 9.19 18.61
N ASN A 624 24.43 10.28 18.74
CA ASN A 624 23.96 10.75 20.05
C ASN A 624 22.99 9.77 20.72
N LEU A 625 22.16 9.05 19.94
CA LEU A 625 21.25 8.02 20.46
C LEU A 625 21.96 6.88 21.19
N LEU A 626 23.23 6.63 20.87
CA LEU A 626 24.07 5.62 21.55
C LEU A 626 24.43 6.02 23.00
N ASN A 627 24.21 7.28 23.39
CA ASN A 627 24.38 7.78 24.75
C ASN A 627 23.09 7.71 25.58
N HIS A 628 21.97 7.28 25.00
CA HIS A 628 20.69 7.20 25.69
C HIS A 628 20.67 6.11 26.78
N SER A 629 19.96 6.34 27.89
CA SER A 629 19.85 5.41 29.02
C SER A 629 19.01 4.16 28.71
N ASN A 630 17.86 4.34 28.07
CA ASN A 630 17.03 3.27 27.50
C ASN A 630 17.75 2.54 26.34
N ASN A 631 17.96 1.24 26.50
CA ASN A 631 18.60 0.35 25.53
C ASN A 631 17.85 0.24 24.20
N ASN A 632 16.53 0.43 24.16
CA ASN A 632 15.77 0.36 22.92
C ASN A 632 16.14 1.53 21.98
N ILE A 633 16.30 2.74 22.52
CA ILE A 633 16.71 3.93 21.74
C ILE A 633 18.14 3.77 21.21
N GLN A 634 19.06 3.24 22.03
CA GLN A 634 20.40 2.87 21.57
C GLN A 634 20.34 1.87 20.40
N LEU A 635 19.52 0.81 20.54
CA LEU A 635 19.36 -0.25 19.54
C LEU A 635 18.77 0.28 18.24
N LYS A 636 17.76 1.15 18.29
CA LYS A 636 17.17 1.79 17.09
C LYS A 636 18.18 2.74 16.43
N GLY A 637 18.99 3.47 17.21
CA GLY A 637 20.08 4.30 16.70
C GLY A 637 21.16 3.51 15.95
N ILE A 638 21.76 2.50 16.60
CA ILE A 638 22.82 1.66 15.99
C ILE A 638 22.29 0.86 14.79
N ASN A 639 21.02 0.42 14.83
CA ASN A 639 20.38 -0.25 13.70
C ASN A 639 20.17 0.69 12.50
N SER A 640 19.82 1.96 12.74
CA SER A 640 19.68 2.98 11.69
C SER A 640 21.02 3.28 11.01
N ILE A 641 22.11 3.38 11.78
CA ILE A 641 23.48 3.55 11.25
C ILE A 641 23.83 2.40 10.30
N PHE A 642 23.58 1.15 10.70
CA PHE A 642 23.76 -0.03 9.85
C PHE A 642 22.90 0.00 8.57
N ASN A 643 21.62 0.36 8.69
CA ASN A 643 20.71 0.39 7.54
C ASN A 643 21.19 1.40 6.48
N ILE A 644 21.68 2.57 6.91
CA ILE A 644 22.23 3.60 6.02
C ILE A 644 23.58 3.17 5.44
N GLN A 645 24.46 2.55 6.24
CA GLN A 645 25.73 1.98 5.80
C GLN A 645 25.54 1.02 4.61
N LEU A 646 24.58 0.09 4.69
CA LEU A 646 24.27 -0.84 3.58
C LEU A 646 23.89 -0.14 2.27
N GLY A 647 23.28 1.05 2.33
CA GLY A 647 22.94 1.85 1.15
C GLY A 647 24.17 2.29 0.35
N GLY A 648 25.28 2.57 1.04
CA GLY A 648 26.58 2.90 0.44
C GLY A 648 27.39 1.66 0.05
N SER A 649 27.30 0.56 0.82
CA SER A 649 27.96 -0.71 0.47
C SER A 649 27.60 -1.21 -0.95
N LYS A 650 26.43 -0.82 -1.48
CA LYS A 650 25.91 -1.20 -2.80
C LYS A 650 26.22 -0.23 -3.95
N THR A 651 26.91 0.90 -3.72
CA THR A 651 27.30 1.84 -4.79
C THR A 651 28.72 1.64 -5.31
N THR A 652 29.42 0.61 -4.85
CA THR A 652 30.87 0.37 -5.02
C THR A 652 31.15 -1.13 -5.00
N SER A 653 32.24 -1.56 -5.62
CA SER A 653 32.70 -2.95 -5.60
C SER A 653 33.03 -3.41 -4.17
N ASP A 654 32.85 -4.71 -3.91
CA ASP A 654 33.26 -5.35 -2.66
C ASP A 654 34.78 -5.26 -2.41
N THR A 655 35.59 -4.99 -3.44
CA THR A 655 37.05 -4.78 -3.36
C THR A 655 37.47 -3.33 -3.07
N GLU A 656 36.53 -2.38 -3.08
CA GLU A 656 36.80 -0.97 -2.84
C GLU A 656 36.59 -0.59 -1.37
N ILE A 657 37.16 0.53 -0.93
CA ILE A 657 36.84 1.09 0.40
C ILE A 657 35.35 1.41 0.53
N HIS A 658 34.82 1.42 1.76
CA HIS A 658 33.42 1.76 1.98
C HIS A 658 33.17 3.26 1.71
N PRO A 659 32.27 3.65 0.79
CA PRO A 659 32.17 5.04 0.31
C PRO A 659 31.73 6.03 1.39
N TYR A 660 30.98 5.57 2.41
CA TYR A 660 30.53 6.41 3.53
C TYR A 660 31.53 6.41 4.72
N PHE A 661 32.73 5.82 4.59
CA PHE A 661 33.70 5.76 5.70
C PHE A 661 34.13 7.16 6.14
N ASP A 662 34.60 7.99 5.22
CA ASP A 662 35.23 9.27 5.57
C ASP A 662 34.20 10.26 6.16
N SER A 663 32.93 10.16 5.74
CA SER A 663 31.80 10.87 6.35
C SER A 663 31.58 10.51 7.83
N ILE A 664 31.63 9.23 8.23
CA ILE A 664 31.48 8.86 9.65
C ILE A 664 32.78 9.05 10.45
N ALA A 665 33.95 8.89 9.82
CA ALA A 665 35.25 9.08 10.47
C ALA A 665 35.54 10.55 10.80
N SER A 666 35.17 11.48 9.91
CA SER A 666 35.37 12.93 10.12
C SER A 666 34.69 13.50 11.38
N ILE A 667 33.66 12.83 11.90
CA ILE A 667 32.95 13.19 13.14
C ILE A 667 33.31 12.28 14.34
N CYS A 668 34.42 11.54 14.26
CA CYS A 668 34.86 10.53 15.23
C CYS A 668 33.80 9.45 15.50
N GLY A 669 33.02 9.07 14.48
CA GLY A 669 31.89 8.16 14.64
C GLY A 669 32.29 6.70 14.81
N ILE A 670 33.43 6.30 14.24
CA ILE A 670 34.00 4.96 14.41
C ILE A 670 34.40 4.75 15.89
N GLU A 671 35.06 5.75 16.46
CA GLU A 671 35.51 5.81 17.85
C GLU A 671 34.32 5.76 18.80
N LYS A 672 33.28 6.58 18.55
CA LYS A 672 32.04 6.58 19.34
C LYS A 672 31.30 5.24 19.32
N ILE A 673 31.26 4.55 18.17
CA ILE A 673 30.66 3.20 18.06
C ILE A 673 31.51 2.17 18.84
N TYR A 674 32.83 2.29 18.81
CA TYR A 674 33.74 1.44 19.58
C TYR A 674 33.64 1.70 21.09
N GLU A 675 33.57 2.95 21.53
CA GLU A 675 33.29 3.29 22.93
C GLU A 675 31.95 2.70 23.38
N PHE A 676 30.90 2.89 22.58
CA PHE A 676 29.57 2.34 22.84
C PHE A 676 29.57 0.81 22.98
N MET A 677 30.29 0.10 22.09
CA MET A 677 30.51 -1.35 22.17
C MET A 677 31.17 -1.78 23.50
N ASN A 678 32.11 -0.99 24.02
CA ASN A 678 32.87 -1.37 25.23
C ASN A 678 32.22 -0.93 26.56
N ARG A 679 31.11 -0.17 26.54
CA ARG A 679 30.38 0.20 27.77
C ARG A 679 29.80 -1.05 28.46
N LYS A 680 29.86 -1.06 29.80
CA LYS A 680 29.40 -2.18 30.65
C LYS A 680 27.94 -2.55 30.36
N ASN A 681 27.06 -1.54 30.24
CA ASN A 681 25.62 -1.72 30.17
C ASN A 681 25.07 -1.99 28.76
N THR A 682 25.90 -1.86 27.70
CA THR A 682 25.47 -2.10 26.32
C THR A 682 25.05 -3.56 26.10
N SER A 683 23.88 -3.80 25.51
CA SER A 683 23.33 -5.14 25.28
C SER A 683 24.19 -5.96 24.28
N LYS A 684 24.02 -7.30 24.29
CA LYS A 684 24.70 -8.20 23.33
C LYS A 684 24.47 -7.73 21.90
N ASP A 685 23.21 -7.56 21.51
CA ASP A 685 22.82 -7.15 20.16
C ASP A 685 23.47 -5.84 19.74
N CYS A 686 23.54 -4.85 20.64
CA CYS A 686 24.22 -3.59 20.38
C CYS A 686 25.74 -3.75 20.22
N LYS A 687 26.38 -4.65 20.98
CA LYS A 687 27.81 -4.98 20.85
C LYS A 687 28.11 -5.67 19.52
N ASP A 688 27.30 -6.68 19.17
CA ASP A 688 27.40 -7.43 17.92
C ASP A 688 27.21 -6.49 16.71
N ARG A 689 26.15 -5.66 16.75
CA ARG A 689 25.87 -4.66 15.70
C ARG A 689 27.03 -3.66 15.56
N SER A 690 27.59 -3.18 16.67
CA SER A 690 28.71 -2.23 16.65
C SER A 690 29.97 -2.83 16.05
N ALA A 691 30.33 -4.06 16.43
CA ALA A 691 31.49 -4.78 15.86
C ALA A 691 31.31 -5.02 14.35
N ILE A 692 30.10 -5.41 13.92
CA ILE A 692 29.73 -5.58 12.51
C ILE A 692 29.86 -4.24 11.76
N ILE A 693 29.29 -3.15 12.27
CA ILE A 693 29.34 -1.83 11.62
C ILE A 693 30.79 -1.34 11.44
N ILE A 694 31.63 -1.45 12.48
CA ILE A 694 33.05 -1.06 12.38
C ILE A 694 33.77 -1.91 11.32
N GLY A 695 33.54 -3.22 11.30
CA GLY A 695 34.16 -4.12 10.32
C GLY A 695 33.72 -3.86 8.88
N LEU A 696 32.42 -3.61 8.65
CA LEU A 696 31.86 -3.27 7.35
C LEU A 696 32.34 -1.89 6.83
N PHE A 697 32.52 -0.90 7.72
CA PHE A 697 33.10 0.39 7.32
C PHE A 697 34.56 0.22 6.89
N HIS A 698 35.34 -0.61 7.58
CA HIS A 698 36.72 -0.91 7.24
C HIS A 698 36.89 -1.92 6.09
N ARG A 699 35.91 -2.06 5.17
CA ARG A 699 36.09 -2.80 3.91
C ARG A 699 37.32 -2.26 3.16
N ALA A 700 38.25 -3.14 2.80
CA ALA A 700 39.57 -2.86 2.23
C ALA A 700 40.52 -1.94 3.05
N ARG A 701 40.05 -1.29 4.14
CA ARG A 701 40.79 -0.28 4.91
C ARG A 701 41.36 -0.87 6.21
N LYS A 702 42.59 -0.50 6.54
CA LYS A 702 43.25 -0.88 7.80
C LYS A 702 42.53 -0.23 8.99
N ILE A 703 42.19 -1.01 10.03
CA ILE A 703 41.86 -0.40 11.33
C ILE A 703 43.19 0.05 11.93
N GLU A 704 43.42 1.35 12.06
CA GLU A 704 44.71 1.88 12.53
C GLU A 704 44.98 1.56 14.00
N ASN A 705 44.04 1.93 14.88
CA ASN A 705 44.12 1.64 16.31
C ASN A 705 44.24 0.12 16.56
N VAL A 706 45.34 -0.29 17.20
CA VAL A 706 45.72 -1.69 17.42
C VAL A 706 44.76 -2.40 18.38
N GLU A 707 44.32 -1.71 19.44
CA GLU A 707 43.38 -2.24 20.43
C GLU A 707 41.97 -2.37 19.84
N MET A 708 41.53 -1.37 19.07
CA MET A 708 40.28 -1.43 18.31
C MET A 708 40.30 -2.61 17.33
N ARG A 709 41.35 -2.76 16.54
CA ARG A 709 41.52 -3.85 15.58
C ARG A 709 41.43 -5.22 16.26
N THR A 710 42.18 -5.40 17.34
CA THR A 710 42.21 -6.67 18.10
C THR A 710 40.85 -6.98 18.73
N ASN A 711 40.24 -6.02 19.43
CA ASN A 711 38.98 -6.24 20.16
C ASN A 711 37.79 -6.44 19.21
N VAL A 712 37.68 -5.67 18.11
CA VAL A 712 36.62 -5.84 17.11
C VAL A 712 36.77 -7.17 16.38
N ILE A 713 37.98 -7.55 15.95
CA ILE A 713 38.21 -8.85 15.27
C ILE A 713 37.95 -10.01 16.23
N LYS A 714 38.38 -9.94 17.50
CA LYS A 714 38.08 -10.94 18.53
C LYS A 714 36.58 -11.11 18.76
N HIS A 715 35.82 -10.00 18.82
CA HIS A 715 34.37 -10.05 18.97
C HIS A 715 33.70 -10.67 17.74
N LEU A 716 34.05 -10.21 16.53
CA LEU A 716 33.56 -10.79 15.28
C LEU A 716 33.86 -12.29 15.18
N LYS A 717 35.07 -12.74 15.53
CA LYS A 717 35.45 -14.17 15.61
C LYS A 717 34.49 -14.97 16.51
N SER A 718 34.03 -14.41 17.63
CA SER A 718 33.15 -15.13 18.58
C SER A 718 31.70 -15.29 18.11
N ILE A 719 31.25 -14.48 17.13
CA ILE A 719 29.85 -14.51 16.63
C ILE A 719 29.70 -15.08 15.21
N VAL A 720 30.77 -15.60 14.59
CA VAL A 720 30.69 -16.24 13.25
C VAL A 720 29.83 -17.50 13.19
N ASN A 721 29.46 -18.05 14.34
CA ASN A 721 28.59 -19.21 14.53
C ASN A 721 27.43 -18.89 15.49
N ASP A 722 27.03 -17.62 15.59
CA ASP A 722 25.85 -17.22 16.37
C ASP A 722 24.58 -17.93 15.86
N GLN A 723 23.64 -18.22 16.77
CA GLN A 723 22.37 -18.85 16.44
C GLN A 723 21.48 -17.94 15.58
N ASN A 724 21.63 -16.63 15.70
CA ASN A 724 20.98 -15.66 14.83
C ASN A 724 21.67 -15.63 13.46
N GLY A 725 21.00 -16.15 12.43
CA GLY A 725 21.54 -16.22 11.07
C GLY A 725 21.93 -14.88 10.44
N TRP A 726 21.30 -13.76 10.85
CA TRP A 726 21.71 -12.42 10.42
C TRP A 726 23.06 -12.02 11.06
N THR A 727 23.23 -12.24 12.37
CA THR A 727 24.49 -11.96 13.10
C THR A 727 25.62 -12.84 12.56
N GLN A 728 25.32 -14.11 12.32
CA GLN A 728 26.23 -15.09 11.72
C GLN A 728 26.72 -14.65 10.34
N SER A 729 25.80 -14.26 9.45
CA SER A 729 26.11 -13.83 8.08
C SER A 729 26.88 -12.50 8.04
N CYS A 730 26.43 -11.52 8.83
CA CYS A 730 27.02 -10.18 8.83
C CYS A 730 28.42 -10.17 9.45
N SER A 731 28.68 -10.99 10.47
CA SER A 731 30.02 -11.11 11.06
C SER A 731 31.02 -11.81 10.14
N ARG A 732 30.62 -12.87 9.42
CA ARG A 732 31.43 -13.51 8.37
C ARG A 732 31.77 -12.51 7.25
N ASN A 733 30.79 -11.71 6.80
CA ASN A 733 31.01 -10.68 5.78
C ASN A 733 31.93 -9.55 6.27
N ALA A 734 31.74 -9.06 7.50
CA ALA A 734 32.63 -8.07 8.10
C ALA A 734 34.09 -8.56 8.19
N LEU A 735 34.32 -9.82 8.59
CA LEU A 735 35.65 -10.42 8.59
C LEU A 735 36.25 -10.57 7.17
N ARG A 736 35.45 -10.93 6.17
CA ARG A 736 35.90 -11.02 4.76
C ARG A 736 36.32 -9.67 4.21
N TYR A 737 35.53 -8.63 4.45
CA TYR A 737 35.82 -7.25 4.06
C TYR A 737 37.05 -6.67 4.78
N LEU A 738 37.23 -6.98 6.07
CA LEU A 738 38.44 -6.64 6.82
C LEU A 738 39.68 -7.37 6.27
N ALA A 739 39.58 -8.66 5.95
CA ALA A 739 40.67 -9.51 5.49
C ALA A 739 41.26 -9.14 4.11
N GLN A 740 40.64 -8.22 3.39
CA GLN A 740 41.23 -7.62 2.18
C GLN A 740 42.44 -6.75 2.51
N ASN A 741 42.49 -6.14 3.71
CA ASN A 741 43.65 -5.40 4.19
C ASN A 741 44.64 -6.34 4.90
N SER A 742 45.93 -6.30 4.53
CA SER A 742 46.95 -7.24 5.03
C SER A 742 47.23 -7.14 6.54
N ASN A 743 47.06 -5.97 7.17
CA ASN A 743 47.21 -5.83 8.62
C ASN A 743 46.03 -6.42 9.39
N ASN A 744 44.80 -6.19 8.91
CA ASN A 744 43.60 -6.79 9.47
C ASN A 744 43.63 -8.31 9.27
N LYS A 745 44.00 -8.78 8.07
CA LYS A 745 44.10 -10.20 7.73
C LYS A 745 45.01 -10.98 8.68
N LYS A 746 46.21 -10.45 8.97
CA LYS A 746 47.15 -11.05 9.95
C LYS A 746 46.57 -11.16 11.36
N GLU A 747 45.68 -10.26 11.76
CA GLU A 747 44.98 -10.32 13.05
C GLU A 747 43.83 -11.34 13.04
N ILE A 748 43.16 -11.51 11.89
CA ILE A 748 42.13 -12.54 11.68
C ILE A 748 42.76 -13.94 11.67
N GLU A 749 43.89 -14.13 10.98
CA GLU A 749 44.55 -15.45 10.83
C GLU A 749 45.32 -15.90 12.09
N LYS A 750 45.41 -15.07 13.14
CA LYS A 750 45.91 -15.48 14.45
C LYS A 750 45.18 -16.71 14.98
N ASP A 751 45.94 -17.54 15.69
CA ASP A 751 45.50 -18.77 16.35
C ASP A 751 44.94 -19.83 15.37
N GLY A 752 45.32 -19.73 14.09
CA GLY A 752 44.86 -20.64 13.03
C GLY A 752 43.40 -20.41 12.61
N PHE A 753 42.79 -19.30 13.01
CA PHE A 753 41.38 -19.03 12.72
C PHE A 753 41.15 -18.81 11.21
N VAL A 754 40.24 -19.59 10.64
CA VAL A 754 39.75 -19.47 9.26
C VAL A 754 38.31 -18.97 9.29
N ILE A 755 37.97 -17.96 8.50
CA ILE A 755 36.59 -17.46 8.39
C ILE A 755 35.72 -18.57 7.78
N PRO A 756 34.61 -19.00 8.41
CA PRO A 756 33.72 -20.00 7.85
C PRO A 756 33.14 -19.60 6.48
N LYS A 757 32.71 -20.59 5.69
CA LYS A 757 32.02 -20.38 4.41
C LYS A 757 30.64 -19.74 4.58
#